data_AF-A0A9Q3W0E1-F1
#
_entry.id   AF-A0A9Q3W0E1-F1
#
_cell.length_a   1.000
_cell.length_b   1.000
_cell.length_c   1.000
_cell.angle_alpha   90.00
_cell.angle_beta   90.00
_cell.angle_gamma   90.00
#
_symmetry.space_group_name_H-M   'P 1'
#
loop_
_entity.id
_entity.type
_entity.pdbx_description
1 polymer ?
#
loop_
_entity_poly.entity_id
_entity_poly.type
_entity_poly.pdbx_seq_one_letter_code
_entity_poly.pdbx_strand_id
1 'polypeptide(L)'
;MAAMTVAATVGSAVMATPAYAATAGSPLPVPPLRVPKVDMGLEQQPDSRIQWLQDAKLGMFIHWGVYSGPAQGEWYMHNAPVTPANYRKFVTDATSEQFTADAYDPAAWAQLAKDFGAKYTTLTTRHHDGFALWPLNHPNAWSSGQAPLNRDFVKDYVAAVRAAGLKVGLYYSPIDWRYPGYYDVTGTNCATNPWGYTTDPAHKENARIMKTEVYESVKELVTQYGVIDDLWWDGGWIAEQGTDADGAFFWEPGQFRDSANQWPVDATYGDTDASGKPLGLMGMVRKHQPDIVATSRSGWAGDYDSEEGPSVPSGAIRTGRLVEKVFTVGGAWGYKPSVPVMGYGTAMNILVNAWVRNMTVMVNVGPDRYGTVSADQAGLLRQIGTFMTACGQSVYGTRGGPWNPVDGQYGYTYKDNTFYIHLLPGYSGTTFTTPSIGDAQVTRVFDVRSGANLSSSVAGDGRVAVNGIDRTTHPQDSVVGVTLDRSVQPADIAAGKTASADSQETSKGNLAAKAVDGETSTRWCADDGSTGHWLKVDLGSTRSLTGTRIAWELDKTNYRYKIEGSTDNTTWTMLVDNTATAGTGQVQAAAFRAQARYVRVTVTGLPAGAWASIRTLEVYDRPFSADLGTYKLINRNSTKVLDVADASTADGAGLIQWPWTGGANQQWTLLPNTDGSFRLRNIKSGKVLQSPDSTQGATLTQGSDIGDDTQGWKLVPSTTSGYYRLVNVRTGWCADVAGGSTDDRAAVIQWPVAGGANQDWQLVAL
;
A
#
# COMPACT_ATOMS: atom_id res chain seq x y z
N MET A 1 -58.79 43.39 37.36
CA MET A 1 -57.49 43.93 36.92
C MET A 1 -56.74 42.75 36.31
N ALA A 2 -56.84 42.56 34.99
CA ALA A 2 -56.05 43.19 33.91
C ALA A 2 -54.73 42.42 33.70
N ALA A 3 -54.20 42.12 32.52
CA ALA A 3 -54.61 42.13 31.11
C ALA A 3 -53.45 41.42 30.34
N MET A 4 -53.70 40.57 29.32
CA MET A 4 -53.30 40.73 27.89
C MET A 4 -51.90 41.41 27.66
N THR A 5 -50.96 40.92 26.82
CA THR A 5 -51.07 40.71 25.36
C THR A 5 -49.80 40.09 24.73
N VAL A 6 -50.04 39.19 23.76
CA VAL A 6 -49.33 38.74 22.52
C VAL A 6 -48.17 39.59 21.95
N ALA A 7 -47.12 38.93 21.39
CA ALA A 7 -46.69 39.05 19.98
C ALA A 7 -45.50 38.15 19.58
N ALA A 8 -45.67 37.46 18.46
CA ALA A 8 -44.71 36.63 17.75
C ALA A 8 -43.73 37.47 16.89
N THR A 9 -42.60 36.88 16.50
CA THR A 9 -42.03 37.11 15.17
C THR A 9 -41.32 35.87 14.67
N VAL A 10 -41.78 35.41 13.51
CA VAL A 10 -41.21 34.36 12.66
C VAL A 10 -40.03 34.97 11.90
N GLY A 11 -38.91 34.25 11.84
CA GLY A 11 -37.82 34.47 10.89
C GLY A 11 -37.53 33.15 10.18
N SER A 12 -38.08 33.01 8.98
CA SER A 12 -37.93 31.84 8.11
C SER A 12 -36.53 31.72 7.51
N ALA A 13 -36.06 30.46 7.46
CA ALA A 13 -35.26 29.82 6.41
C ALA A 13 -34.08 30.57 5.78
N VAL A 14 -32.88 29.99 5.94
CA VAL A 14 -32.10 29.54 4.77
C VAL A 14 -31.65 28.10 5.04
N MET A 15 -32.34 27.15 4.39
CA MET A 15 -31.76 25.84 4.13
C MET A 15 -30.58 26.04 3.17
N ALA A 16 -29.40 25.58 3.55
CA ALA A 16 -28.36 25.20 2.60
C ALA A 16 -28.12 23.70 2.76
N THR A 17 -28.82 22.92 1.95
CA THR A 17 -28.37 21.60 1.50
C THR A 17 -27.93 21.75 0.03
N PRO A 18 -27.21 20.78 -0.54
CA PRO A 18 -25.92 20.25 -0.12
C PRO A 18 -24.97 20.15 -1.33
N ALA A 19 -23.70 19.82 -1.12
CA ALA A 19 -22.89 19.20 -2.17
C ALA A 19 -21.87 18.24 -1.56
N TYR A 20 -22.35 17.10 -1.07
CA TYR A 20 -21.60 15.87 -1.26
C TYR A 20 -22.48 14.95 -2.07
N ALA A 21 -22.10 14.82 -3.33
CA ALA A 21 -22.73 13.93 -4.28
C ALA A 21 -22.71 12.50 -3.73
N ALA A 22 -23.85 11.83 -3.84
CA ALA A 22 -23.93 10.39 -3.89
C ALA A 22 -23.04 9.87 -5.03
N THR A 23 -22.22 8.85 -4.78
CA THR A 23 -21.98 7.69 -5.67
C THR A 23 -20.88 6.79 -5.08
N ALA A 24 -21.03 5.49 -5.37
CA ALA A 24 -20.22 4.34 -4.95
C ALA A 24 -20.44 3.92 -3.49
N GLY A 25 -21.02 2.72 -3.30
CA GLY A 25 -20.98 2.04 -2.01
C GLY A 25 -19.53 2.04 -1.53
N SER A 26 -19.29 2.50 -0.29
CA SER A 26 -17.93 2.63 0.22
C SER A 26 -17.19 1.32 -0.01
N PRO A 27 -16.14 1.29 -0.85
CA PRO A 27 -15.32 0.10 -0.98
C PRO A 27 -14.85 -0.29 0.41
N LEU A 28 -14.70 -1.59 0.62
CA LEU A 28 -14.00 -2.12 1.80
C LEU A 28 -12.73 -1.27 1.98
N PRO A 29 -12.39 -0.77 3.18
CA PRO A 29 -11.23 0.09 3.43
C PRO A 29 -9.90 -0.66 3.24
N VAL A 30 -9.85 -1.69 2.40
CA VAL A 30 -8.72 -2.56 2.15
C VAL A 30 -7.61 -1.80 1.42
N PRO A 31 -6.38 -1.77 1.96
CA PRO A 31 -5.25 -1.16 1.26
C PRO A 31 -5.07 -1.81 -0.12
N PRO A 32 -4.87 -1.06 -1.21
CA PRO A 32 -4.64 -1.63 -2.53
C PRO A 32 -3.51 -2.68 -2.52
N LEU A 33 -3.74 -3.78 -3.23
CA LEU A 33 -2.76 -4.87 -3.35
C LEU A 33 -1.54 -4.40 -4.14
N ARG A 34 -0.35 -4.78 -3.66
CA ARG A 34 0.87 -4.72 -4.44
C ARG A 34 0.94 -5.97 -5.31
N VAL A 35 1.09 -5.79 -6.61
CA VAL A 35 1.34 -6.89 -7.56
C VAL A 35 2.77 -6.74 -8.08
N PRO A 36 3.67 -7.69 -7.80
CA PRO A 36 5.03 -7.68 -8.34
C PRO A 36 5.04 -7.54 -9.86
N LYS A 37 5.89 -6.64 -10.35
CA LYS A 37 6.11 -6.42 -11.77
C LYS A 37 7.37 -7.10 -12.24
N VAL A 38 7.37 -7.56 -13.49
CA VAL A 38 8.57 -7.98 -14.19
C VAL A 38 9.07 -6.80 -15.01
N ASP A 39 10.32 -6.43 -14.79
CA ASP A 39 11.04 -5.41 -15.55
C ASP A 39 12.44 -5.92 -15.90
N MET A 40 12.89 -5.70 -17.13
CA MET A 40 14.16 -6.20 -17.66
C MET A 40 14.41 -7.72 -17.50
N GLY A 41 13.33 -8.52 -17.46
CA GLY A 41 13.40 -9.96 -17.23
C GLY A 41 13.66 -10.35 -15.78
N LEU A 42 13.51 -9.40 -14.85
CA LEU A 42 13.63 -9.60 -13.42
C LEU A 42 12.31 -9.21 -12.73
N GLU A 43 11.80 -10.09 -11.88
CA GLU A 43 10.61 -9.83 -11.08
C GLU A 43 10.97 -9.06 -9.80
N GLN A 44 10.13 -8.08 -9.43
CA GLN A 44 10.18 -7.47 -8.12
C GLN A 44 9.96 -8.53 -7.03
N GLN A 45 10.52 -8.29 -5.84
CA GLN A 45 10.30 -9.15 -4.69
C GLN A 45 8.83 -9.28 -4.34
N PRO A 46 8.35 -10.47 -3.94
CA PRO A 46 7.01 -10.65 -3.43
C PRO A 46 6.82 -9.93 -2.09
N ASP A 47 5.57 -9.77 -1.67
CA ASP A 47 5.24 -9.06 -0.45
C ASP A 47 5.91 -9.72 0.77
N SER A 48 5.98 -11.06 0.85
CA SER A 48 6.69 -11.78 1.92
C SER A 48 8.19 -11.46 2.04
N ARG A 49 8.84 -11.05 0.94
CA ARG A 49 10.28 -10.70 0.96
C ARG A 49 10.53 -9.24 1.31
N ILE A 50 9.63 -8.33 0.94
CA ILE A 50 9.73 -6.91 1.29
C ILE A 50 9.06 -6.59 2.65
N GLN A 51 8.29 -7.53 3.20
CA GLN A 51 7.53 -7.38 4.45
C GLN A 51 8.40 -6.89 5.60
N TRP A 52 9.64 -7.39 5.72
CA TRP A 52 10.55 -6.98 6.79
C TRP A 52 10.83 -5.47 6.76
N LEU A 53 10.95 -4.87 5.57
CA LEU A 53 11.21 -3.44 5.39
C LEU A 53 9.96 -2.63 5.75
N GLN A 54 8.79 -3.10 5.31
CA GLN A 54 7.51 -2.48 5.67
C GLN A 54 7.26 -2.48 7.19
N ASP A 55 7.72 -3.52 7.90
CA ASP A 55 7.56 -3.65 9.35
C ASP A 55 8.64 -2.91 10.13
N ALA A 56 9.84 -2.81 9.55
CA ALA A 56 10.97 -2.09 10.12
C ALA A 56 10.69 -0.59 10.29
N LYS A 57 10.05 0.04 9.30
CA LYS A 57 9.68 1.48 9.22
C LYS A 57 10.80 2.51 9.32
N LEU A 58 11.92 2.19 9.97
CA LEU A 58 12.97 3.12 10.31
C LEU A 58 14.34 2.51 10.11
N GLY A 59 15.16 3.16 9.29
CA GLY A 59 16.55 2.84 9.01
C GLY A 59 17.49 4.01 9.25
N MET A 60 18.78 3.73 9.38
CA MET A 60 19.84 4.74 9.47
C MET A 60 20.75 4.67 8.25
N PHE A 61 20.85 5.78 7.50
CA PHE A 61 21.81 5.92 6.42
C PHE A 61 23.13 6.47 6.94
N ILE A 62 24.24 6.04 6.36
CA ILE A 62 25.58 6.52 6.67
C ILE A 62 26.27 6.90 5.35
N HIS A 63 26.44 8.20 5.13
CA HIS A 63 27.28 8.72 4.05
C HIS A 63 28.66 9.07 4.59
N TRP A 64 29.62 8.20 4.31
CA TRP A 64 30.99 8.34 4.76
C TRP A 64 31.98 7.95 3.66
N GLY A 65 33.02 8.76 3.50
CA GLY A 65 34.01 8.58 2.45
C GLY A 65 35.01 9.74 2.43
N VAL A 66 35.79 9.83 1.35
CA VAL A 66 36.88 10.81 1.21
C VAL A 66 36.38 12.25 1.35
N TYR A 67 35.16 12.55 0.91
CA TYR A 67 34.51 13.84 1.07
C TYR A 67 34.37 14.33 2.52
N SER A 68 34.41 13.43 3.52
CA SER A 68 34.42 13.82 4.93
C SER A 68 35.70 14.57 5.34
N GLY A 69 36.80 14.39 4.59
CA GLY A 69 38.07 15.09 4.76
C GLY A 69 37.97 16.61 4.62
N PRO A 70 37.66 17.14 3.43
CA PRO A 70 37.43 18.58 3.20
C PRO A 70 36.14 19.10 3.88
N ALA A 71 35.24 18.21 4.29
CA ALA A 71 34.03 18.53 5.05
C ALA A 71 33.09 19.55 4.37
N GLN A 72 32.96 19.46 3.03
CA GLN A 72 32.11 20.33 2.22
C GLN A 72 30.86 19.62 1.67
N GLY A 73 30.60 18.38 2.10
CA GLY A 73 29.60 17.49 1.53
C GLY A 73 30.14 16.60 0.41
N GLU A 74 29.41 15.54 0.11
CA GLU A 74 29.75 14.46 -0.82
C GLU A 74 29.91 14.90 -2.28
N TRP A 75 29.22 15.96 -2.70
CA TRP A 75 29.36 16.56 -4.04
C TRP A 75 30.53 17.54 -4.18
N TYR A 76 31.42 17.67 -3.20
CA TYR A 76 32.50 18.66 -3.24
C TYR A 76 33.43 18.50 -4.45
N MET A 77 33.77 17.26 -4.83
CA MET A 77 34.63 17.00 -5.99
C MET A 77 34.05 17.62 -7.27
N HIS A 78 32.74 17.47 -7.48
CA HIS A 78 32.01 18.01 -8.62
C HIS A 78 31.81 19.53 -8.52
N ASN A 79 31.34 20.02 -7.37
CA ASN A 79 30.93 21.42 -7.21
C ASN A 79 32.12 22.41 -7.14
N ALA A 80 33.28 21.95 -6.71
CA ALA A 80 34.53 22.73 -6.66
C ALA A 80 35.52 22.34 -7.78
N PRO A 81 35.00 21.85 -8.92
CA PRO A 81 35.66 20.98 -9.92
C PRO A 81 37.06 20.47 -9.55
N VAL A 82 37.17 19.74 -8.42
CA VAL A 82 38.44 19.18 -7.97
C VAL A 82 38.80 18.02 -8.90
N THR A 83 39.96 18.09 -9.54
CA THR A 83 40.39 17.00 -10.43
C THR A 83 40.57 15.69 -9.66
N PRO A 84 40.35 14.51 -10.27
CA PRO A 84 40.55 13.23 -9.60
C PRO A 84 41.94 13.09 -8.95
N ALA A 85 42.98 13.62 -9.60
CA ALA A 85 44.35 13.61 -9.07
C ALA A 85 44.50 14.45 -7.79
N ASN A 86 43.87 15.63 -7.73
CA ASN A 86 43.89 16.45 -6.53
C ASN A 86 42.98 15.88 -5.43
N TYR A 87 41.85 15.27 -5.80
CA TYR A 87 40.92 14.68 -4.84
C TYR A 87 41.55 13.48 -4.11
N ARG A 88 42.36 12.68 -4.79
CA ARG A 88 43.15 11.58 -4.18
C ARG A 88 44.07 12.03 -3.05
N LYS A 89 44.52 13.29 -3.05
CA LYS A 89 45.38 13.84 -1.99
C LYS A 89 44.69 13.91 -0.64
N PHE A 90 43.36 13.97 -0.60
CA PHE A 90 42.60 13.84 0.64
C PHE A 90 42.76 12.46 1.28
N VAL A 91 43.32 11.46 0.60
CA VAL A 91 43.68 10.17 1.20
C VAL A 91 45.18 10.08 1.48
N THR A 92 46.03 10.55 0.56
CA THR A 92 47.48 10.32 0.62
C THR A 92 48.28 11.38 1.36
N ASP A 93 47.85 12.64 1.31
CA ASP A 93 48.65 13.76 1.81
C ASP A 93 48.30 14.00 3.29
N ALA A 94 49.32 14.13 4.13
CA ALA A 94 49.17 14.38 5.56
C ALA A 94 48.75 15.83 5.84
N THR A 95 47.48 16.15 5.60
CA THR A 95 46.87 17.48 5.80
C THR A 95 45.76 17.46 6.86
N SER A 96 45.30 18.65 7.27
CA SER A 96 44.12 18.81 8.11
C SER A 96 42.80 18.38 7.43
N GLU A 97 42.84 18.00 6.15
CA GLU A 97 41.70 17.53 5.37
C GLU A 97 41.85 16.06 4.97
N GLN A 98 42.93 15.39 5.39
CA GLN A 98 43.12 13.96 5.14
C GLN A 98 41.98 13.12 5.76
N PHE A 99 41.44 12.21 4.98
CA PHE A 99 40.56 11.12 5.40
C PHE A 99 41.41 10.01 5.99
N THR A 100 41.42 9.90 7.31
CA THR A 100 42.29 8.94 8.03
C THR A 100 41.54 7.76 8.61
N ALA A 101 40.24 7.92 8.91
CA ALA A 101 39.42 6.87 9.54
C ALA A 101 39.96 6.35 10.89
N ASP A 102 40.80 7.11 11.59
CA ASP A 102 41.50 6.65 12.81
C ASP A 102 40.56 6.34 13.99
N ALA A 103 39.36 6.92 14.01
CA ALA A 103 38.34 6.72 15.03
C ALA A 103 37.15 5.89 14.52
N TYR A 104 37.31 5.19 13.40
CA TYR A 104 36.24 4.36 12.82
C TYR A 104 35.91 3.18 13.75
N ASP A 105 34.69 3.24 14.31
CA ASP A 105 34.09 2.20 15.14
C ASP A 105 32.65 1.90 14.66
N PRO A 106 32.46 0.86 13.84
CA PRO A 106 31.14 0.50 13.34
C PRO A 106 30.24 -0.11 14.42
N ALA A 107 30.79 -0.56 15.56
CA ALA A 107 29.97 -0.99 16.69
C ALA A 107 29.31 0.23 17.36
N ALA A 108 30.01 1.36 17.45
CA ALA A 108 29.41 2.62 17.90
C ALA A 108 28.30 3.11 16.95
N TRP A 109 28.49 2.96 15.63
CA TRP A 109 27.44 3.29 14.66
C TRP A 109 26.23 2.37 14.79
N ALA A 110 26.45 1.06 14.90
CA ALA A 110 25.37 0.09 15.10
C ALA A 110 24.62 0.32 16.43
N GLN A 111 25.33 0.72 17.49
CA GLN A 111 24.72 1.10 18.75
C GLN A 111 23.90 2.39 18.62
N LEU A 112 24.38 3.40 17.89
CA LEU A 112 23.59 4.60 17.62
C LEU A 112 22.31 4.28 16.84
N ALA A 113 22.37 3.38 15.85
CA ALA A 113 21.19 2.93 15.13
C ALA A 113 20.17 2.25 16.06
N LYS A 114 20.62 1.45 17.03
CA LYS A 114 19.75 0.86 18.05
C LYS A 114 19.15 1.91 18.98
N ASP A 115 19.96 2.85 19.45
CA ASP A 115 19.49 3.96 20.31
C ASP A 115 18.43 4.80 19.58
N PHE A 116 18.59 5.00 18.27
CA PHE A 116 17.65 5.68 17.39
C PHE A 116 16.34 4.89 17.18
N GLY A 117 16.37 3.57 17.37
CA GLY A 117 15.25 2.67 17.09
C GLY A 117 15.22 2.15 15.65
N ALA A 118 16.29 2.34 14.87
CA ALA A 118 16.36 1.76 13.53
C ALA A 118 16.35 0.22 13.59
N LYS A 119 15.87 -0.42 12.52
CA LYS A 119 15.88 -1.88 12.33
C LYS A 119 16.85 -2.33 11.24
N TYR A 120 17.34 -1.38 10.46
CA TYR A 120 18.32 -1.58 9.40
C TYR A 120 19.24 -0.36 9.30
N THR A 121 20.39 -0.57 8.68
CA THR A 121 21.32 0.50 8.36
C THR A 121 21.82 0.34 6.95
N THR A 122 22.13 1.44 6.26
CA THR A 122 22.71 1.40 4.92
C THR A 122 23.99 2.25 4.89
N LEU A 123 25.11 1.70 4.40
CA LEU A 123 26.41 2.39 4.30
C LEU A 123 26.76 2.68 2.85
N THR A 124 27.24 3.89 2.55
CA THR A 124 27.90 4.22 1.28
C THR A 124 29.16 3.40 1.06
N THR A 125 29.07 2.25 0.38
CA THR A 125 30.25 1.44 0.07
C THR A 125 31.17 2.15 -0.93
N ARG A 126 30.55 2.83 -1.90
CA ARG A 126 31.18 3.70 -2.90
C ARG A 126 30.20 4.80 -3.28
N HIS A 127 30.66 6.06 -3.25
CA HIS A 127 29.90 7.22 -3.73
C HIS A 127 30.37 7.65 -5.13
N HIS A 128 29.83 8.73 -5.67
CA HIS A 128 30.15 9.24 -7.01
C HIS A 128 31.63 9.61 -7.22
N ASP A 129 32.39 9.85 -6.15
CA ASP A 129 33.83 10.12 -6.21
C ASP A 129 34.65 8.88 -6.65
N GLY A 130 34.04 7.70 -6.64
CA GLY A 130 34.64 6.44 -7.05
C GLY A 130 35.52 5.77 -6.00
N PHE A 131 35.58 6.28 -4.75
CA PHE A 131 36.37 5.65 -3.69
C PHE A 131 35.61 4.47 -3.05
N ALA A 132 36.16 3.26 -3.16
CA ALA A 132 35.60 2.07 -2.55
C ALA A 132 36.08 1.90 -1.10
N LEU A 133 35.15 1.74 -0.15
CA LEU A 133 35.41 1.49 1.28
C LEU A 133 35.86 0.06 1.60
N TRP A 134 36.24 -0.72 0.59
CA TRP A 134 36.73 -2.09 0.73
C TRP A 134 37.87 -2.35 -0.27
N PRO A 135 38.69 -3.41 -0.11
CA PRO A 135 39.80 -3.72 -1.00
C PRO A 135 39.34 -4.27 -2.37
N LEU A 136 38.77 -3.39 -3.21
CA LEU A 136 38.31 -3.71 -4.57
C LEU A 136 39.45 -4.26 -5.45
N ASN A 137 39.23 -5.40 -6.10
CA ASN A 137 40.25 -6.13 -6.87
C ASN A 137 40.37 -5.72 -8.35
N HIS A 138 39.67 -4.65 -8.78
CA HIS A 138 39.75 -4.19 -10.16
C HIS A 138 41.09 -3.47 -10.45
N PRO A 139 41.71 -3.63 -11.65
CA PRO A 139 42.99 -2.98 -11.97
C PRO A 139 42.99 -1.44 -11.86
N ASN A 140 41.83 -0.80 -11.98
CA ASN A 140 41.68 0.66 -11.85
C ASN A 140 41.11 1.10 -10.49
N ALA A 141 41.06 0.19 -9.51
CA ALA A 141 40.49 0.44 -8.19
C ALA A 141 41.18 1.61 -7.48
N TRP A 142 40.37 2.46 -6.87
CA TRP A 142 40.79 3.41 -5.86
C TRP A 142 40.03 3.10 -4.57
N SER A 143 40.74 2.61 -3.55
CA SER A 143 40.05 1.99 -2.43
C SER A 143 40.78 2.07 -1.09
N SER A 144 40.05 1.81 -0.02
CA SER A 144 40.60 1.76 1.34
C SER A 144 41.53 0.57 1.59
N GLY A 145 41.52 -0.43 0.71
CA GLY A 145 42.47 -1.54 0.75
C GLY A 145 43.91 -1.13 0.43
N GLN A 146 44.11 0.06 -0.12
CA GLN A 146 45.42 0.61 -0.49
C GLN A 146 45.99 1.47 0.65
N ALA A 147 47.31 1.67 0.64
CA ALA A 147 47.95 2.60 1.56
C ALA A 147 47.43 4.04 1.37
N PRO A 148 47.29 4.83 2.45
CA PRO A 148 47.71 4.54 3.82
C PRO A 148 46.69 3.76 4.67
N LEU A 149 45.46 3.57 4.21
CA LEU A 149 44.36 3.04 5.03
C LEU A 149 44.46 1.52 5.27
N ASN A 150 44.78 0.74 4.23
CA ASN A 150 44.96 -0.72 4.28
C ASN A 150 43.87 -1.47 5.07
N ARG A 151 42.60 -1.09 4.89
CA ARG A 151 41.47 -1.63 5.68
C ARG A 151 40.23 -1.86 4.84
N ASP A 152 39.49 -2.91 5.21
CA ASP A 152 38.16 -3.22 4.68
C ASP A 152 37.09 -2.71 5.64
N PHE A 153 36.56 -1.52 5.38
CA PHE A 153 35.54 -0.92 6.24
C PHE A 153 34.15 -1.55 6.01
N VAL A 154 33.88 -2.10 4.83
CA VAL A 154 32.58 -2.74 4.56
C VAL A 154 32.44 -4.02 5.38
N LYS A 155 33.50 -4.84 5.46
CA LYS A 155 33.50 -6.06 6.29
C LYS A 155 33.25 -5.78 7.77
N ASP A 156 33.97 -4.80 8.33
CA ASP A 156 33.82 -4.43 9.74
C ASP A 156 32.41 -3.89 10.03
N TYR A 157 31.87 -3.08 9.12
CA TYR A 157 30.50 -2.57 9.18
C TYR A 157 29.46 -3.69 9.18
N VAL A 158 29.52 -4.59 8.20
CA VAL A 158 28.56 -5.70 8.08
C VAL A 158 28.59 -6.57 9.34
N ALA A 159 29.77 -6.89 9.85
CA ALA A 159 29.92 -7.68 11.07
C ALA A 159 29.29 -7.00 12.29
N ALA A 160 29.54 -5.70 12.50
CA ALA A 160 29.01 -4.94 13.62
C ALA A 160 27.48 -4.79 13.57
N VAL A 161 26.92 -4.48 12.39
CA VAL A 161 25.47 -4.34 12.19
C VAL A 161 24.75 -5.66 12.41
N ARG A 162 25.31 -6.77 11.90
CA ARG A 162 24.76 -8.12 12.15
C ARG A 162 24.82 -8.49 13.63
N ALA A 163 25.94 -8.23 14.30
CA ALA A 163 26.08 -8.47 15.74
C ALA A 163 25.08 -7.65 16.57
N ALA A 164 24.69 -6.46 16.09
CA ALA A 164 23.66 -5.62 16.70
C ALA A 164 22.22 -6.11 16.46
N GLY A 165 22.01 -7.16 15.66
CA GLY A 165 20.69 -7.69 15.31
C GLY A 165 19.94 -6.84 14.27
N LEU A 166 20.66 -6.02 13.51
CA LEU A 166 20.10 -5.14 12.49
C LEU A 166 20.23 -5.77 11.10
N LYS A 167 19.32 -5.36 10.22
CA LYS A 167 19.39 -5.65 8.79
C LYS A 167 20.47 -4.78 8.14
N VAL A 168 21.20 -5.35 7.18
CA VAL A 168 22.36 -4.71 6.53
C VAL A 168 21.97 -4.28 5.13
N GLY A 169 22.09 -2.98 4.88
CA GLY A 169 22.00 -2.36 3.58
C GLY A 169 23.36 -1.87 3.11
N LEU A 170 23.57 -1.91 1.80
CA LEU A 170 24.74 -1.33 1.15
C LEU A 170 24.24 -0.32 0.13
N TYR A 171 24.79 0.90 0.17
CA TYR A 171 24.63 1.85 -0.91
C TYR A 171 25.74 1.67 -1.92
N TYR A 172 25.39 1.76 -3.20
CA TYR A 172 26.35 1.70 -4.28
C TYR A 172 25.98 2.68 -5.39
N SER A 173 26.95 3.49 -5.79
CA SER A 173 26.78 4.41 -6.89
C SER A 173 27.46 3.93 -8.17
N PRO A 174 26.75 3.76 -9.32
CA PRO A 174 27.37 3.41 -10.60
C PRO A 174 28.20 4.53 -11.23
N ILE A 175 27.79 5.79 -11.07
CA ILE A 175 28.59 6.97 -11.47
C ILE A 175 29.96 6.95 -10.80
N ASP A 176 30.97 7.39 -11.55
CA ASP A 176 32.34 7.52 -11.08
C ASP A 176 33.04 8.71 -11.77
N TRP A 177 33.18 9.81 -11.04
CA TRP A 177 33.75 11.08 -11.55
C TRP A 177 35.22 11.00 -11.94
N ARG A 178 35.90 9.89 -11.68
CA ARG A 178 37.27 9.66 -12.16
C ARG A 178 37.32 9.42 -13.67
N TYR A 179 36.19 9.08 -14.29
CA TYR A 179 36.10 8.65 -15.67
C TYR A 179 35.42 9.71 -16.56
N PRO A 180 36.18 10.42 -17.42
CA PRO A 180 35.60 11.32 -18.42
C PRO A 180 34.53 10.66 -19.30
N GLY A 181 34.68 9.36 -19.56
CA GLY A 181 33.73 8.56 -20.33
C GLY A 181 32.32 8.50 -19.75
N TYR A 182 32.13 8.81 -18.46
CA TYR A 182 30.79 8.97 -17.89
C TYR A 182 29.97 10.06 -18.59
N TYR A 183 30.62 11.15 -19.02
CA TYR A 183 29.99 12.26 -19.73
C TYR A 183 29.92 12.07 -21.25
N ASP A 184 30.61 11.07 -21.79
CA ASP A 184 30.72 10.82 -23.23
C ASP A 184 30.78 9.32 -23.50
N VAL A 185 29.74 8.60 -23.04
CA VAL A 185 29.75 7.13 -23.09
C VAL A 185 29.99 6.63 -24.50
N THR A 186 29.49 7.29 -25.55
CA THR A 186 29.70 6.86 -26.94
C THR A 186 31.03 7.33 -27.57
N GLY A 187 31.74 8.28 -26.94
CA GLY A 187 32.92 8.94 -27.51
C GLY A 187 32.61 9.89 -28.66
N THR A 188 31.35 10.33 -28.79
CA THR A 188 30.87 11.12 -29.93
C THR A 188 30.06 12.36 -29.54
N ASN A 189 29.66 12.49 -28.27
CA ASN A 189 28.84 13.60 -27.82
C ASN A 189 29.01 13.80 -26.31
N CYS A 190 30.15 14.38 -25.92
CA CYS A 190 30.42 14.68 -24.52
C CYS A 190 29.46 15.76 -24.01
N ALA A 191 28.75 15.45 -22.93
CA ALA A 191 27.94 16.40 -22.20
C ALA A 191 28.80 17.48 -21.53
N THR A 192 28.20 18.65 -21.32
CA THR A 192 28.77 19.69 -20.45
C THR A 192 29.05 19.12 -19.07
N ASN A 193 30.24 19.37 -18.55
CA ASN A 193 30.70 18.84 -17.28
C ASN A 193 31.61 19.86 -16.56
N PRO A 194 31.77 19.77 -15.22
CA PRO A 194 32.56 20.73 -14.45
C PRO A 194 34.07 20.74 -14.75
N TRP A 195 34.61 19.62 -15.24
CA TRP A 195 36.05 19.47 -15.49
C TRP A 195 36.49 19.85 -16.90
N GLY A 196 35.55 20.28 -17.76
CA GLY A 196 35.84 20.75 -19.12
C GLY A 196 36.24 19.64 -20.09
N TYR A 197 35.84 18.39 -19.85
CA TYR A 197 36.02 17.31 -20.82
C TYR A 197 35.26 17.63 -22.11
N THR A 198 35.87 17.31 -23.25
CA THR A 198 35.29 17.48 -24.60
C THR A 198 35.21 16.13 -25.29
N THR A 199 34.38 16.00 -26.34
CA THR A 199 34.23 14.74 -27.09
C THR A 199 35.58 14.15 -27.50
N ASP A 200 35.80 12.89 -27.14
CA ASP A 200 37.01 12.13 -27.46
C ASP A 200 36.62 10.67 -27.73
N PRO A 201 36.99 10.07 -28.89
CA PRO A 201 36.76 8.66 -29.15
C PRO A 201 37.28 7.71 -28.06
N ALA A 202 38.34 8.09 -27.33
CA ALA A 202 38.88 7.32 -26.21
C ALA A 202 37.93 7.24 -25.00
N HIS A 203 36.98 8.18 -24.88
CA HIS A 203 35.98 8.17 -23.81
C HIS A 203 35.10 6.93 -23.85
N LYS A 204 34.87 6.35 -25.04
CA LYS A 204 34.12 5.09 -25.17
C LYS A 204 34.80 3.94 -24.41
N GLU A 205 36.11 3.82 -24.54
CA GLU A 205 36.89 2.79 -23.84
C GLU A 205 37.01 3.12 -22.34
N ASN A 206 37.17 4.39 -22.00
CA ASN A 206 37.15 4.85 -20.62
C ASN A 206 35.83 4.51 -19.90
N ALA A 207 34.69 4.71 -20.57
CA ALA A 207 33.36 4.31 -20.08
C ALA A 207 33.26 2.79 -19.92
N ARG A 208 33.78 2.01 -20.89
CA ARG A 208 33.80 0.54 -20.80
C ARG A 208 34.57 0.06 -19.56
N ILE A 209 35.71 0.67 -19.24
CA ILE A 209 36.52 0.35 -18.06
C ILE A 209 35.79 0.71 -16.76
N MET A 210 35.14 1.89 -16.72
CA MET A 210 34.28 2.27 -15.58
C MET A 210 33.18 1.23 -15.36
N LYS A 211 32.53 0.78 -16.43
CA LYS A 211 31.49 -0.24 -16.36
C LYS A 211 32.03 -1.57 -15.82
N THR A 212 33.20 -2.03 -16.26
CA THR A 212 33.77 -3.28 -15.73
C THR A 212 34.14 -3.17 -14.26
N GLU A 213 34.63 -2.01 -13.81
CA GLU A 213 34.86 -1.77 -12.38
C GLU A 213 33.56 -1.83 -11.56
N VAL A 214 32.47 -1.27 -12.10
CA VAL A 214 31.16 -1.33 -11.47
C VAL A 214 30.64 -2.76 -11.31
N TYR A 215 30.81 -3.57 -12.36
CA TYR A 215 30.40 -4.97 -12.34
C TYR A 215 31.20 -5.80 -11.33
N GLU A 216 32.52 -5.64 -11.31
CA GLU A 216 33.37 -6.31 -10.32
C GLU A 216 32.97 -5.88 -8.91
N SER A 217 32.82 -4.57 -8.68
CA SER A 217 32.45 -4.02 -7.37
C SER A 217 31.16 -4.63 -6.84
N VAL A 218 30.10 -4.62 -7.66
CA VAL A 218 28.79 -5.15 -7.26
C VAL A 218 28.88 -6.65 -7.00
N LYS A 219 29.60 -7.41 -7.84
CA LYS A 219 29.82 -8.85 -7.66
C LYS A 219 30.50 -9.14 -6.34
N GLU A 220 31.56 -8.41 -5.99
CA GLU A 220 32.26 -8.57 -4.72
C GLU A 220 31.33 -8.27 -3.54
N LEU A 221 30.59 -7.16 -3.57
CA LEU A 221 29.67 -6.76 -2.50
C LEU A 221 28.60 -7.81 -2.21
N VAL A 222 28.06 -8.45 -3.25
CA VAL A 222 27.00 -9.46 -3.09
C VAL A 222 27.51 -10.89 -2.90
N THR A 223 28.82 -11.14 -2.93
CA THR A 223 29.40 -12.49 -2.76
C THR A 223 30.34 -12.62 -1.58
N GLN A 224 30.99 -11.55 -1.12
CA GLN A 224 32.06 -11.62 -0.11
C GLN A 224 31.63 -11.20 1.30
N TYR A 225 30.48 -10.53 1.45
CA TYR A 225 30.06 -9.91 2.72
C TYR A 225 28.88 -10.62 3.39
N GLY A 226 28.64 -11.88 3.05
CA GLY A 226 27.53 -12.66 3.61
C GLY A 226 26.18 -12.22 3.07
N VAL A 227 25.12 -12.33 3.89
CA VAL A 227 23.77 -11.92 3.48
C VAL A 227 23.67 -10.40 3.51
N ILE A 228 23.19 -9.81 2.43
CA ILE A 228 22.84 -8.38 2.33
C ILE A 228 21.32 -8.27 2.16
N ASP A 229 20.66 -7.45 2.99
CA ASP A 229 19.19 -7.34 2.96
C ASP A 229 18.71 -6.23 2.01
N ASP A 230 19.48 -5.16 1.85
CA ASP A 230 19.12 -3.99 1.05
C ASP A 230 20.29 -3.52 0.17
N LEU A 231 20.02 -3.17 -1.09
CA LEU A 231 20.96 -2.55 -2.00
C LEU A 231 20.38 -1.23 -2.52
N TRP A 232 20.95 -0.14 -2.02
CA TRP A 232 20.50 1.21 -2.32
C TRP A 232 21.34 1.78 -3.46
N TRP A 233 20.79 1.77 -4.67
CA TRP A 233 21.46 2.33 -5.84
C TRP A 233 21.39 3.85 -5.88
N ASP A 234 22.35 4.49 -6.53
CA ASP A 234 22.30 5.93 -6.78
C ASP A 234 23.17 6.38 -7.96
N GLY A 235 22.67 7.26 -8.80
CA GLY A 235 23.42 7.72 -9.96
C GLY A 235 23.42 6.70 -11.10
N GLY A 236 22.27 6.07 -11.36
CA GLY A 236 22.05 5.24 -12.54
C GLY A 236 21.93 6.07 -13.83
N TRP A 237 21.66 7.36 -13.72
CA TRP A 237 21.68 8.29 -14.85
C TRP A 237 23.09 8.41 -15.48
N ILE A 238 23.13 8.77 -16.77
CA ILE A 238 24.37 8.99 -17.51
C ILE A 238 24.59 10.49 -17.69
N ALA A 239 25.84 10.92 -17.50
CA ALA A 239 26.24 12.32 -17.64
C ALA A 239 25.41 13.32 -16.80
N GLU A 240 24.88 12.89 -15.65
CA GLU A 240 24.03 13.73 -14.78
C GLU A 240 22.77 14.27 -15.47
N GLN A 241 22.27 13.54 -16.47
CA GLN A 241 21.11 13.92 -17.27
C GLN A 241 20.06 12.81 -17.32
N GLY A 242 18.80 13.22 -17.47
CA GLY A 242 17.67 12.30 -17.58
C GLY A 242 17.35 11.59 -16.27
N THR A 243 16.71 10.44 -16.40
CA THR A 243 16.30 9.57 -15.30
C THR A 243 17.23 8.37 -15.17
N ASP A 244 17.19 7.65 -14.04
CA ASP A 244 17.93 6.39 -13.88
C ASP A 244 17.57 5.38 -14.97
N ALA A 245 16.29 5.33 -15.37
CA ALA A 245 15.82 4.46 -16.45
C ALA A 245 16.44 4.79 -17.81
N ASP A 246 16.75 6.07 -18.08
CA ASP A 246 17.43 6.49 -19.31
C ASP A 246 18.87 6.00 -19.37
N GLY A 247 19.52 5.77 -18.21
CA GLY A 247 20.88 5.21 -18.13
C GLY A 247 20.94 3.68 -18.18
N ALA A 248 19.80 3.00 -18.07
CA ALA A 248 19.73 1.53 -17.99
C ALA A 248 20.36 0.82 -19.19
N PHE A 249 20.37 1.41 -20.39
CA PHE A 249 21.03 0.81 -21.56
C PHE A 249 22.53 0.59 -21.37
N PHE A 250 23.16 1.42 -20.54
CA PHE A 250 24.56 1.30 -20.22
C PHE A 250 24.77 0.38 -19.02
N TRP A 251 23.96 0.45 -17.96
CA TRP A 251 24.20 -0.32 -16.73
C TRP A 251 23.56 -1.71 -16.70
N GLU A 252 22.38 -1.90 -17.28
CA GLU A 252 21.56 -3.10 -17.22
C GLU A 252 21.47 -3.79 -18.60
N PRO A 253 22.49 -4.56 -19.02
CA PRO A 253 22.36 -5.52 -20.09
C PRO A 253 21.37 -6.56 -19.57
N GLY A 254 20.08 -6.37 -19.86
CA GLY A 254 18.93 -7.15 -19.34
C GLY A 254 17.80 -7.22 -20.35
N GLN A 255 17.27 -6.05 -20.65
CA GLN A 255 16.28 -5.84 -21.71
C GLN A 255 16.91 -5.60 -23.10
N PHE A 256 18.22 -5.29 -23.16
CA PHE A 256 19.01 -5.11 -24.40
C PHE A 256 19.84 -6.34 -24.80
N ARG A 257 19.56 -7.51 -24.20
CA ARG A 257 20.33 -8.76 -24.32
C ARG A 257 20.11 -9.53 -25.63
N ASP A 258 19.99 -8.81 -26.72
CA ASP A 258 20.13 -9.36 -28.07
C ASP A 258 21.56 -9.05 -28.57
N SER A 259 21.98 -9.73 -29.62
CA SER A 259 23.18 -9.56 -30.45
C SER A 259 23.56 -8.12 -30.84
N ALA A 260 22.71 -7.13 -30.55
CA ALA A 260 22.92 -5.70 -30.77
C ALA A 260 23.41 -4.92 -29.51
N ASN A 261 23.70 -5.58 -28.38
CA ASN A 261 24.19 -4.88 -27.18
C ASN A 261 25.49 -4.10 -27.46
N GLN A 262 25.40 -2.77 -27.49
CA GLN A 262 26.53 -1.87 -27.75
C GLN A 262 27.52 -1.77 -26.58
N TRP A 263 27.13 -2.29 -25.41
CA TRP A 263 27.89 -2.23 -24.15
C TRP A 263 28.00 -3.61 -23.49
N PRO A 264 28.68 -4.59 -24.11
CA PRO A 264 28.92 -5.88 -23.47
C PRO A 264 29.82 -5.70 -22.24
N VAL A 265 29.62 -6.59 -21.25
CA VAL A 265 30.52 -6.73 -20.12
C VAL A 265 31.44 -7.91 -20.41
N ASP A 266 32.73 -7.74 -20.17
CA ASP A 266 33.70 -8.81 -20.30
C ASP A 266 33.31 -10.00 -19.41
N ALA A 267 33.45 -11.23 -19.92
CA ALA A 267 33.08 -12.44 -19.21
C ALA A 267 33.79 -12.58 -17.84
N THR A 268 34.94 -11.94 -17.67
CA THR A 268 35.68 -11.87 -16.40
C THR A 268 34.86 -11.20 -15.29
N TYR A 269 34.20 -10.09 -15.61
CA TYR A 269 33.44 -9.27 -14.65
C TYR A 269 31.94 -9.56 -14.68
N GLY A 270 31.45 -10.18 -15.75
CA GLY A 270 30.05 -10.56 -15.91
C GLY A 270 29.64 -11.80 -15.12
N ASP A 271 28.34 -12.08 -15.20
CA ASP A 271 27.74 -13.32 -14.74
C ASP A 271 26.71 -13.79 -15.78
N THR A 272 26.31 -15.06 -15.75
CA THR A 272 25.23 -15.58 -16.60
C THR A 272 24.13 -16.26 -15.77
N ASP A 273 22.93 -16.35 -16.34
CA ASP A 273 21.88 -17.24 -15.84
C ASP A 273 22.19 -18.71 -16.19
N ALA A 274 21.29 -19.62 -15.79
CA ALA A 274 21.45 -21.06 -16.01
C ALA A 274 21.46 -21.47 -17.49
N SER A 275 20.97 -20.62 -18.40
CA SER A 275 20.98 -20.84 -19.85
C SER A 275 22.24 -20.30 -20.53
N GLY A 276 23.13 -19.64 -19.77
CA GLY A 276 24.31 -18.96 -20.30
C GLY A 276 24.04 -17.54 -20.80
N LYS A 277 22.84 -16.99 -20.59
CA LYS A 277 22.53 -15.60 -20.94
C LYS A 277 23.28 -14.67 -19.98
N PRO A 278 24.07 -13.69 -20.46
CA PRO A 278 24.72 -12.70 -19.60
C PRO A 278 23.71 -12.02 -18.68
N LEU A 279 24.12 -11.62 -17.48
CA LEU A 279 23.34 -10.88 -16.49
C LEU A 279 23.76 -9.40 -16.46
N GLY A 280 22.81 -8.54 -16.07
CA GLY A 280 23.03 -7.13 -15.76
C GLY A 280 23.26 -6.98 -14.26
N LEU A 281 23.39 -5.75 -13.78
CA LEU A 281 23.69 -5.49 -12.37
C LEU A 281 22.63 -6.13 -11.48
N MET A 282 21.35 -5.80 -11.68
CA MET A 282 20.31 -6.37 -10.82
C MET A 282 20.09 -7.87 -11.01
N GLY A 283 20.32 -8.39 -12.22
CA GLY A 283 20.31 -9.83 -12.47
C GLY A 283 21.40 -10.57 -11.69
N MET A 284 22.62 -10.03 -11.68
CA MET A 284 23.76 -10.56 -10.93
C MET A 284 23.50 -10.47 -9.42
N VAL A 285 22.99 -9.35 -8.95
CA VAL A 285 22.59 -9.16 -7.55
C VAL A 285 21.59 -10.24 -7.12
N ARG A 286 20.52 -10.45 -7.89
CA ARG A 286 19.49 -11.47 -7.59
C ARG A 286 19.98 -12.91 -7.69
N LYS A 287 20.95 -13.19 -8.55
CA LYS A 287 21.58 -14.51 -8.64
C LYS A 287 22.29 -14.88 -7.32
N HIS A 288 23.02 -13.94 -6.73
CA HIS A 288 23.83 -14.20 -5.53
C HIS A 288 23.09 -13.91 -4.22
N GLN A 289 22.15 -12.97 -4.23
CA GLN A 289 21.35 -12.56 -3.08
C GLN A 289 19.86 -12.61 -3.47
N PRO A 290 19.23 -13.80 -3.54
CA PRO A 290 17.86 -13.93 -4.02
C PRO A 290 16.83 -13.16 -3.18
N ASP A 291 17.12 -12.93 -1.90
CA ASP A 291 16.21 -12.30 -0.93
C ASP A 291 16.48 -10.80 -0.70
N ILE A 292 17.51 -10.20 -1.30
CA ILE A 292 17.84 -8.76 -1.13
C ILE A 292 16.68 -7.88 -1.62
N VAL A 293 16.49 -6.66 -1.13
CA VAL A 293 15.61 -5.66 -1.76
C VAL A 293 16.48 -4.55 -2.36
N ALA A 294 15.99 -3.88 -3.40
CA ALA A 294 16.75 -2.79 -4.02
C ALA A 294 15.87 -1.61 -4.44
N THR A 295 16.46 -0.41 -4.43
CA THR A 295 15.83 0.79 -4.99
C THR A 295 15.75 0.73 -6.52
N SER A 296 14.97 1.62 -7.12
CA SER A 296 14.85 1.77 -8.58
C SER A 296 16.00 2.51 -9.27
N ARG A 297 17.05 2.89 -8.52
CA ARG A 297 18.04 3.88 -8.99
C ARG A 297 19.25 3.26 -9.71
N SER A 298 19.19 1.98 -10.07
CA SER A 298 20.14 1.37 -11.03
C SER A 298 19.71 1.56 -12.49
N GLY A 299 18.46 2.02 -12.70
CA GLY A 299 17.77 2.00 -13.98
C GLY A 299 16.75 0.87 -14.10
N TRP A 300 16.85 -0.19 -13.28
CA TRP A 300 15.79 -1.18 -13.09
C TRP A 300 14.63 -0.62 -12.26
N ALA A 301 13.41 -1.14 -12.43
CA ALA A 301 12.21 -0.61 -11.77
C ALA A 301 12.21 -0.62 -10.23
N GLY A 302 13.13 -1.33 -9.57
CA GLY A 302 13.28 -1.40 -8.10
C GLY A 302 12.20 -2.23 -7.39
N ASP A 303 12.46 -2.69 -6.18
CA ASP A 303 11.45 -3.32 -5.31
C ASP A 303 10.60 -2.29 -4.58
N TYR A 304 11.20 -1.13 -4.31
CA TYR A 304 10.61 0.05 -3.69
C TYR A 304 11.16 1.34 -4.32
N ASP A 305 10.41 2.43 -4.18
CA ASP A 305 10.80 3.76 -4.64
C ASP A 305 11.43 4.57 -3.49
N SER A 306 12.29 5.53 -3.82
CA SER A 306 12.81 6.51 -2.87
C SER A 306 12.18 7.89 -3.07
N GLU A 307 11.84 8.57 -1.98
CA GLU A 307 11.50 9.99 -1.96
C GLU A 307 12.59 10.73 -1.18
N GLU A 308 13.43 11.51 -1.85
CA GLU A 308 14.61 12.14 -1.24
C GLU A 308 14.40 13.58 -0.79
N GLY A 309 15.16 13.96 0.23
CA GLY A 309 15.31 15.33 0.69
C GLY A 309 14.36 15.72 1.82
N PRO A 310 14.46 16.97 2.30
CA PRO A 310 13.83 17.42 3.54
C PRO A 310 12.35 17.80 3.39
N SER A 311 11.74 17.61 2.21
CA SER A 311 10.32 17.88 1.99
C SER A 311 9.46 17.02 2.92
N VAL A 312 8.42 17.62 3.49
CA VAL A 312 7.47 16.89 4.33
C VAL A 312 6.50 16.13 3.42
N PRO A 313 6.35 14.80 3.57
CA PRO A 313 5.38 14.03 2.79
C PRO A 313 3.95 14.55 2.98
N SER A 314 3.20 14.69 1.90
CA SER A 314 1.82 15.19 1.90
C SER A 314 0.88 14.31 1.05
N GLY A 315 -0.43 14.57 1.15
CA GLY A 315 -1.46 13.88 0.38
C GLY A 315 -1.85 12.51 0.94
N ALA A 316 -2.44 11.68 0.08
CA ALA A 316 -3.01 10.38 0.43
C ALA A 316 -1.97 9.33 0.88
N ILE A 317 -2.45 8.27 1.53
CA ILE A 317 -1.64 7.10 1.87
C ILE A 317 -1.02 6.52 0.58
N ARG A 318 0.26 6.12 0.65
CA ARG A 318 0.97 5.46 -0.46
C ARG A 318 0.49 4.01 -0.58
N THR A 319 0.14 3.61 -1.80
CA THR A 319 -0.45 2.31 -2.11
C THR A 319 0.13 1.75 -3.41
N GLY A 320 0.07 0.43 -3.61
CA GLY A 320 0.55 -0.24 -4.83
C GLY A 320 2.08 -0.37 -4.96
N ARG A 321 2.85 0.59 -4.45
CA ARG A 321 4.32 0.51 -4.30
C ARG A 321 4.75 0.96 -2.91
N LEU A 322 5.79 0.31 -2.38
CA LEU A 322 6.47 0.77 -1.18
C LEU A 322 7.31 1.99 -1.55
N VAL A 323 7.25 3.02 -0.71
CA VAL A 323 8.07 4.22 -0.83
C VAL A 323 8.85 4.42 0.47
N GLU A 324 10.14 4.65 0.34
CA GLU A 324 11.02 5.02 1.44
C GLU A 324 11.32 6.52 1.38
N LYS A 325 10.99 7.26 2.45
CA LYS A 325 11.41 8.65 2.63
C LYS A 325 12.86 8.66 3.10
N VAL A 326 13.74 9.33 2.38
CA VAL A 326 15.16 9.43 2.73
C VAL A 326 15.54 10.88 2.92
N PHE A 327 16.14 11.23 4.06
CA PHE A 327 16.61 12.59 4.31
C PHE A 327 17.81 12.63 5.25
N THR A 328 18.59 13.71 5.18
CA THR A 328 19.73 13.96 6.06
C THR A 328 19.37 14.86 7.22
N VAL A 329 19.95 14.59 8.39
CA VAL A 329 19.88 15.52 9.54
C VAL A 329 20.95 16.61 9.45
N GLY A 330 21.97 16.45 8.61
CA GLY A 330 22.95 17.49 8.31
C GLY A 330 22.48 18.42 7.17
N GLY A 331 23.37 19.31 6.73
CA GLY A 331 23.13 20.16 5.55
C GLY A 331 23.49 19.54 4.20
N ALA A 332 24.10 18.36 4.23
CA ALA A 332 24.46 17.53 3.09
C ALA A 332 24.35 16.05 3.52
N TRP A 333 24.47 15.10 2.59
CA TRP A 333 24.48 13.69 2.97
C TRP A 333 25.78 13.34 3.68
N GLY A 334 26.92 13.68 3.07
CA GLY A 334 28.24 13.61 3.67
C GLY A 334 28.49 14.72 4.70
N TYR A 335 29.57 14.58 5.46
CA TYR A 335 29.91 15.50 6.54
C TYR A 335 30.11 16.95 6.05
N LYS A 336 29.33 17.87 6.63
CA LYS A 336 29.38 19.31 6.35
C LYS A 336 29.05 20.12 7.60
N PRO A 337 30.03 20.40 8.47
CA PRO A 337 29.81 21.03 9.77
C PRO A 337 29.44 22.51 9.68
N SER A 338 29.59 23.14 8.51
CA SER A 338 29.18 24.52 8.28
C SER A 338 27.66 24.73 8.25
N VAL A 339 26.88 23.64 8.19
CA VAL A 339 25.42 23.68 8.24
C VAL A 339 24.92 23.02 9.53
N PRO A 340 24.05 23.70 10.31
CA PRO A 340 23.52 23.12 11.55
C PRO A 340 22.75 21.82 11.33
N VAL A 341 22.78 20.96 12.35
CA VAL A 341 21.91 19.77 12.40
C VAL A 341 20.44 20.21 12.49
N MET A 342 19.58 19.50 11.77
CA MET A 342 18.14 19.70 11.75
C MET A 342 17.55 19.62 13.17
N GLY A 343 16.59 20.49 13.49
CA GLY A 343 15.89 20.44 14.77
C GLY A 343 14.96 19.22 14.90
N TYR A 344 14.79 18.71 16.12
CA TYR A 344 13.88 17.59 16.44
C TYR A 344 12.47 17.76 15.89
N GLY A 345 11.89 18.96 16.01
CA GLY A 345 10.55 19.24 15.48
C GLY A 345 10.45 19.05 13.97
N THR A 346 11.47 19.47 13.23
CA THR A 346 11.53 19.30 11.76
C THR A 346 11.68 17.83 11.39
N ALA A 347 12.57 17.10 12.06
CA ALA A 347 12.78 15.67 11.81
C ALA A 347 11.50 14.86 12.10
N MET A 348 10.86 15.11 13.25
CA MET A 348 9.61 14.45 13.62
C MET A 348 8.47 14.79 12.65
N ASN A 349 8.40 16.03 12.15
CA ASN A 349 7.39 16.42 11.16
C ASN A 349 7.53 15.61 9.86
N ILE A 350 8.75 15.30 9.41
CA ILE A 350 8.98 14.43 8.25
C ILE A 350 8.58 12.98 8.60
N LEU A 351 9.09 12.46 9.71
CA LEU A 351 8.89 11.07 10.15
C LEU A 351 7.41 10.70 10.29
N VAL A 352 6.64 11.46 11.07
CA VAL A 352 5.23 11.16 11.32
C VAL A 352 4.40 11.24 10.04
N ASN A 353 4.68 12.23 9.17
CA ASN A 353 3.99 12.36 7.89
C ASN A 353 4.31 11.19 6.95
N ALA A 354 5.51 10.62 7.00
CA ALA A 354 5.85 9.43 6.24
C ALA A 354 5.09 8.20 6.76
N TRP A 355 5.09 7.94 8.07
CA TRP A 355 4.46 6.76 8.66
C TRP A 355 2.95 6.71 8.45
N VAL A 356 2.24 7.83 8.66
CA VAL A 356 0.78 7.90 8.43
C VAL A 356 0.40 7.75 6.94
N ARG A 357 1.38 7.84 6.04
CA ARG A 357 1.23 7.61 4.59
C ARG A 357 1.76 6.25 4.15
N ASN A 358 1.98 5.33 5.08
CA ASN A 358 2.46 3.98 4.80
C ASN A 358 3.86 3.92 4.14
N MET A 359 4.73 4.87 4.46
CA MET A 359 6.11 4.89 3.98
C MET A 359 7.06 4.31 5.03
N THR A 360 8.22 3.81 4.58
CA THR A 360 9.39 3.61 5.45
C THR A 360 10.25 4.86 5.44
N VAL A 361 11.17 4.99 6.38
CA VAL A 361 12.03 6.17 6.48
C VAL A 361 13.47 5.75 6.76
N MET A 362 14.41 6.30 5.99
CA MET A 362 15.83 6.17 6.25
C MET A 362 16.46 7.54 6.53
N VAL A 363 17.02 7.69 7.74
CA VAL A 363 17.57 8.98 8.22
C VAL A 363 19.08 8.93 8.15
N ASN A 364 19.67 9.88 7.43
CA ASN A 364 21.11 9.92 7.19
C ASN A 364 21.89 10.68 8.25
N VAL A 365 23.05 10.12 8.61
CA VAL A 365 24.15 10.81 9.28
C VAL A 365 25.40 10.85 8.39
N GLY A 366 26.20 11.92 8.53
CA GLY A 366 27.51 12.05 7.89
C GLY A 366 28.62 12.04 8.94
N PRO A 367 29.35 10.93 9.14
CA PRO A 367 30.51 10.89 10.03
C PRO A 367 31.67 11.74 9.49
N ASP A 368 32.48 12.28 10.39
CA ASP A 368 33.66 13.08 10.05
C ASP A 368 34.80 12.24 9.43
N ARG A 369 35.90 12.89 9.05
CA ARG A 369 37.05 12.25 8.41
C ARG A 369 37.75 11.17 9.24
N TYR A 370 37.48 11.11 10.55
CA TYR A 370 38.02 10.11 11.45
C TYR A 370 37.05 8.92 11.62
N GLY A 371 35.79 9.04 11.22
CA GLY A 371 34.76 8.01 11.39
C GLY A 371 33.80 8.27 12.56
N THR A 372 33.78 9.49 13.11
CA THR A 372 32.92 9.84 14.24
C THR A 372 31.65 10.54 13.79
N VAL A 373 30.48 10.03 14.22
CA VAL A 373 29.22 10.77 14.09
C VAL A 373 29.20 11.87 15.15
N SER A 374 28.97 13.12 14.74
CA SER A 374 29.01 14.26 15.67
C SER A 374 27.98 14.14 16.80
N ALA A 375 28.28 14.73 17.95
CA ALA A 375 27.42 14.70 19.12
C ALA A 375 26.01 15.26 18.85
N ASP A 376 25.90 16.30 18.00
CA ASP A 376 24.61 16.89 17.63
C ASP A 376 23.76 15.94 16.79
N GLN A 377 24.35 15.27 15.79
CA GLN A 377 23.65 14.27 14.98
C GLN A 377 23.21 13.09 15.85
N ALA A 378 24.13 12.55 16.66
CA ALA A 378 23.83 11.44 17.57
C ALA A 378 22.78 11.83 18.62
N GLY A 379 22.84 13.06 19.14
CA GLY A 379 21.88 13.60 20.11
C GLY A 379 20.46 13.66 19.54
N LEU A 380 20.30 14.16 18.32
CA LEU A 380 19.01 14.18 17.63
C LEU A 380 18.46 12.76 17.42
N LEU A 381 19.28 11.83 16.91
CA LEU A 381 18.85 10.44 16.70
C LEU A 381 18.40 9.78 18.01
N ARG A 382 19.16 9.95 19.10
CA ARG A 382 18.77 9.45 20.42
C ARG A 382 17.48 10.09 20.93
N GLN A 383 17.28 11.39 20.66
CA GLN A 383 16.03 12.06 21.02
C GLN A 383 14.83 11.45 20.29
N ILE A 384 14.95 11.15 18.99
CA ILE A 384 13.93 10.40 18.24
C ILE A 384 13.75 9.00 18.82
N GLY A 385 14.84 8.34 19.22
CA GLY A 385 14.83 7.06 19.92
C GLY A 385 13.95 7.04 21.19
N THR A 386 13.87 8.15 21.93
CA THR A 386 12.96 8.26 23.08
C THR A 386 11.49 8.20 22.67
N PHE A 387 11.12 8.76 21.51
CA PHE A 387 9.79 8.61 20.95
C PHE A 387 9.56 7.17 20.48
N MET A 388 10.51 6.58 19.76
CA MET A 388 10.38 5.20 19.27
C MET A 388 10.24 4.18 20.41
N THR A 389 10.90 4.42 21.55
CA THR A 389 10.76 3.58 22.74
C THR A 389 9.34 3.65 23.33
N ALA A 390 8.74 4.84 23.38
CA ALA A 390 7.44 5.04 24.02
C ALA A 390 6.25 4.77 23.08
N CYS A 391 6.41 5.10 21.80
CA CYS A 391 5.35 5.07 20.80
C CYS A 391 5.60 4.06 19.67
N GLY A 392 6.69 3.28 19.71
CA GLY A 392 7.07 2.40 18.59
C GLY A 392 5.99 1.40 18.16
N GLN A 393 5.06 1.02 19.04
CA GLN A 393 3.90 0.19 18.70
C GLN A 393 2.93 0.83 17.68
N SER A 394 2.89 2.16 17.56
CA SER A 394 2.12 2.85 16.51
C SER A 394 2.89 3.02 15.20
N VAL A 395 4.14 2.56 15.14
CA VAL A 395 5.00 2.67 13.96
C VAL A 395 5.39 1.29 13.45
N TYR A 396 6.10 0.48 14.23
CA TYR A 396 6.62 -0.81 13.78
C TYR A 396 5.51 -1.81 13.47
N GLY A 397 5.63 -2.46 12.31
CA GLY A 397 4.64 -3.45 11.85
C GLY A 397 3.26 -2.86 11.54
N THR A 398 3.08 -1.54 11.54
CA THR A 398 1.81 -0.92 11.18
C THR A 398 1.70 -0.72 9.67
N ARG A 399 0.50 -0.35 9.21
CA ARG A 399 0.24 0.21 7.89
C ARG A 399 -0.42 1.58 8.04
N GLY A 400 -0.29 2.44 7.04
CA GLY A 400 -1.03 3.71 7.01
C GLY A 400 -2.53 3.46 6.86
N GLY A 401 -3.36 4.27 7.53
CA GLY A 401 -4.82 4.15 7.53
C GLY A 401 -5.41 3.81 8.90
N PRO A 402 -6.72 3.51 8.98
CA PRO A 402 -7.59 3.11 7.87
C PRO A 402 -8.17 4.26 7.03
N TRP A 403 -7.98 5.52 7.44
CA TRP A 403 -8.40 6.70 6.66
C TRP A 403 -7.21 7.52 6.20
N ASN A 404 -7.38 8.28 5.12
CA ASN A 404 -6.37 9.21 4.65
C ASN A 404 -6.07 10.29 5.72
N PRO A 405 -4.81 10.73 5.83
CA PRO A 405 -4.43 11.82 6.71
C PRO A 405 -5.00 13.15 6.21
N VAL A 406 -5.07 14.12 7.13
CA VAL A 406 -5.24 15.54 6.82
C VAL A 406 -3.90 16.23 6.99
N ASP A 407 -3.36 16.77 5.90
CA ASP A 407 -2.02 17.37 5.84
C ASP A 407 -1.78 18.37 6.98
N GLY A 408 -0.66 18.18 7.69
CA GLY A 408 -0.26 19.00 8.83
C GLY A 408 -1.10 18.86 10.09
N GLN A 409 -2.22 18.13 10.06
CA GLN A 409 -3.17 18.03 11.17
C GLN A 409 -3.12 16.66 11.85
N TYR A 410 -3.53 15.60 11.17
CA TYR A 410 -3.58 14.27 11.77
C TYR A 410 -3.48 13.19 10.70
N GLY A 411 -3.09 12.00 11.13
CA GLY A 411 -3.07 10.81 10.29
C GLY A 411 -3.24 9.55 11.12
N TYR A 412 -3.24 8.41 10.44
CA TYR A 412 -3.52 7.15 11.08
C TYR A 412 -2.51 6.09 10.67
N THR A 413 -2.18 5.23 11.62
CA THR A 413 -1.61 3.92 11.35
C THR A 413 -2.49 2.87 11.99
N TYR A 414 -2.36 1.60 11.59
CA TYR A 414 -3.06 0.51 12.24
C TYR A 414 -2.25 -0.77 12.24
N LYS A 415 -2.57 -1.63 13.20
CA LYS A 415 -2.08 -3.00 13.31
C LYS A 415 -3.15 -3.84 14.00
N ASP A 416 -3.46 -5.00 13.42
CA ASP A 416 -4.46 -5.92 13.95
C ASP A 416 -5.80 -5.23 14.24
N ASN A 417 -6.26 -5.22 15.48
CA ASN A 417 -7.50 -4.59 15.95
C ASN A 417 -7.31 -3.18 16.53
N THR A 418 -6.11 -2.59 16.42
CA THR A 418 -5.84 -1.24 16.93
C THR A 418 -5.49 -0.31 15.79
N PHE A 419 -6.15 0.84 15.72
CA PHE A 419 -5.67 1.98 14.94
C PHE A 419 -5.14 3.06 15.87
N TYR A 420 -4.13 3.76 15.40
CA TYR A 420 -3.45 4.84 16.11
C TYR A 420 -3.70 6.14 15.39
N ILE A 421 -4.09 7.15 16.16
CA ILE A 421 -4.32 8.52 15.71
C ILE A 421 -3.05 9.29 16.04
N HIS A 422 -2.34 9.72 15.02
CA HIS A 422 -1.18 10.59 15.14
C HIS A 422 -1.66 12.04 15.01
N LEU A 423 -1.44 12.85 16.04
CA LEU A 423 -1.81 14.27 16.04
C LEU A 423 -0.57 15.12 15.77
N LEU A 424 -0.45 15.51 14.50
CA LEU A 424 0.72 16.18 13.93
C LEU A 424 0.91 17.60 14.48
N PRO A 425 2.06 18.25 14.23
CA PRO A 425 2.40 19.54 14.84
C PRO A 425 1.37 20.66 14.61
N GLY A 426 0.64 20.65 13.48
CA GLY A 426 -0.35 21.66 13.15
C GLY A 426 -1.73 21.44 13.78
N TYR A 427 -1.99 20.28 14.37
CA TYR A 427 -3.17 20.11 15.22
C TYR A 427 -3.02 20.98 16.47
N SER A 428 -4.11 21.41 17.10
CA SER A 428 -4.07 22.14 18.39
C SER A 428 -5.11 21.65 19.41
N GLY A 429 -6.02 20.75 19.00
CA GLY A 429 -7.10 20.25 19.86
C GLY A 429 -6.62 19.31 20.97
N THR A 430 -7.33 19.33 22.09
CA THR A 430 -7.21 18.36 23.20
C THR A 430 -8.32 17.29 23.17
N THR A 431 -9.15 17.34 22.14
CA THR A 431 -10.20 16.38 21.80
C THR A 431 -10.04 15.96 20.35
N PHE A 432 -10.55 14.80 19.96
CA PHE A 432 -10.51 14.32 18.58
C PHE A 432 -11.74 13.48 18.28
N THR A 433 -12.30 13.59 17.07
CA THR A 433 -13.39 12.71 16.61
C THR A 433 -12.96 11.96 15.37
N THR A 434 -13.00 10.63 15.41
CA THR A 434 -12.64 9.78 14.28
C THR A 434 -13.70 9.81 13.19
N PRO A 435 -13.35 9.47 11.93
CA PRO A 435 -14.33 8.91 10.99
C PRO A 435 -15.00 7.65 11.58
N SER A 436 -16.12 7.23 10.98
CA SER A 436 -16.94 6.12 11.50
C SER A 436 -16.19 4.79 11.46
N ILE A 437 -16.19 4.05 12.59
CA ILE A 437 -15.73 2.66 12.70
C ILE A 437 -16.84 1.65 12.31
N GLY A 438 -17.92 2.08 11.68
CA GLY A 438 -19.05 1.23 11.32
C GLY A 438 -19.68 0.57 12.54
N ASP A 439 -19.82 -0.76 12.50
CA ASP A 439 -20.45 -1.58 13.55
C ASP A 439 -19.44 -2.15 14.58
N ALA A 440 -18.15 -1.82 14.47
CA ALA A 440 -17.17 -2.25 15.48
C ALA A 440 -17.48 -1.65 16.85
N GLN A 441 -17.07 -2.38 17.88
CA GLN A 441 -17.15 -1.90 19.25
C GLN A 441 -15.76 -1.50 19.72
N VAL A 442 -15.67 -0.32 20.34
CA VAL A 442 -14.44 0.14 20.97
C VAL A 442 -14.26 -0.62 22.29
N THR A 443 -13.14 -1.32 22.41
CA THR A 443 -12.77 -2.03 23.64
C THR A 443 -11.82 -1.22 24.51
N ARG A 444 -11.04 -0.30 23.90
CA ARG A 444 -10.13 0.59 24.65
C ARG A 444 -9.77 1.84 23.84
N VAL A 445 -9.70 2.99 24.51
CA VAL A 445 -9.04 4.21 24.01
C VAL A 445 -7.97 4.64 25.01
N PHE A 446 -6.76 4.89 24.53
CA PHE A 446 -5.61 5.16 25.40
C PHE A 446 -4.57 6.09 24.76
N ASP A 447 -3.82 6.80 25.59
CA ASP A 447 -2.61 7.51 25.17
C ASP A 447 -1.48 6.48 25.00
N VAL A 448 -0.86 6.43 23.81
CA VAL A 448 0.09 5.36 23.48
C VAL A 448 1.36 5.43 24.29
N ARG A 449 1.83 6.65 24.59
CA ARG A 449 3.09 6.88 25.32
C ARG A 449 2.98 6.47 26.79
N SER A 450 1.92 6.91 27.46
CA SER A 450 1.70 6.64 28.90
C SER A 450 0.97 5.33 29.17
N GLY A 451 0.22 4.81 28.18
CA GLY A 451 -0.67 3.66 28.33
C GLY A 451 -1.97 3.98 29.09
N ALA A 452 -2.16 5.22 29.54
CA ALA A 452 -3.33 5.64 30.31
C ALA A 452 -4.60 5.62 29.45
N ASN A 453 -5.71 5.17 30.03
CA ASN A 453 -7.00 5.22 29.34
C ASN A 453 -7.47 6.67 29.19
N LEU A 454 -8.03 6.99 28.03
CA LEU A 454 -8.62 8.30 27.75
C LEU A 454 -10.14 8.22 27.83
N SER A 455 -10.78 9.34 28.15
CA SER A 455 -12.23 9.45 28.14
C SER A 455 -12.73 9.47 26.69
N SER A 456 -13.69 8.60 26.36
CA SER A 456 -14.23 8.52 25.01
C SER A 456 -15.72 8.16 24.99
N SER A 457 -16.40 8.54 23.92
CA SER A 457 -17.76 8.10 23.59
C SER A 457 -17.85 7.64 22.14
N VAL A 458 -18.77 6.72 21.85
CA VAL A 458 -19.06 6.26 20.49
C VAL A 458 -20.46 6.72 20.11
N ALA A 459 -20.57 7.51 19.04
CA ALA A 459 -21.84 7.96 18.51
C ALA A 459 -22.58 6.82 17.79
N GLY A 460 -23.89 6.94 17.61
CA GLY A 460 -24.71 5.91 16.93
C GLY A 460 -24.33 5.68 15.46
N ASP A 461 -23.59 6.59 14.85
CA ASP A 461 -23.01 6.46 13.51
C ASP A 461 -21.60 5.85 13.52
N GLY A 462 -21.11 5.38 14.67
CA GLY A 462 -19.81 4.74 14.83
C GLY A 462 -18.63 5.71 14.91
N ARG A 463 -18.82 7.03 15.06
CA ARG A 463 -17.68 7.93 15.32
C ARG A 463 -17.22 7.86 16.77
N VAL A 464 -15.91 7.81 17.00
CA VAL A 464 -15.31 7.80 18.34
C VAL A 464 -14.85 9.21 18.70
N ALA A 465 -15.45 9.82 19.72
CA ALA A 465 -15.01 11.09 20.29
C ALA A 465 -14.07 10.82 21.47
N VAL A 466 -12.85 11.33 21.41
CA VAL A 466 -11.79 11.19 22.42
C VAL A 466 -11.57 12.54 23.09
N ASN A 467 -11.42 12.55 24.41
CA ASN A 467 -11.20 13.75 25.22
C ASN A 467 -9.98 13.58 26.15
N GLY A 468 -9.39 14.70 26.56
CA GLY A 468 -8.31 14.72 27.55
C GLY A 468 -6.92 14.38 26.97
N ILE A 469 -6.72 14.66 25.68
CA ILE A 469 -5.46 14.41 24.99
C ILE A 469 -4.42 15.43 25.49
N ASP A 470 -3.31 14.95 26.07
CA ASP A 470 -2.17 15.80 26.43
C ASP A 470 -1.27 16.03 25.22
N ARG A 471 -1.06 17.31 24.92
CA ARG A 471 -0.19 17.77 23.82
C ARG A 471 0.92 18.69 24.29
N THR A 472 1.02 18.93 25.59
CA THR A 472 2.01 19.85 26.18
C THR A 472 3.40 19.24 26.23
N THR A 473 3.48 17.92 26.37
CA THR A 473 4.73 17.17 26.51
C THR A 473 5.33 16.80 25.16
N HIS A 474 4.50 16.51 24.16
CA HIS A 474 4.93 15.94 22.88
C HIS A 474 4.15 16.49 21.68
N PRO A 475 4.19 17.81 21.44
CA PRO A 475 3.38 18.45 20.41
C PRO A 475 3.73 18.01 18.98
N GLN A 476 4.90 17.38 18.76
CA GLN A 476 5.33 16.90 17.45
C GLN A 476 4.52 15.69 16.96
N ASP A 477 4.07 14.85 17.90
CA ASP A 477 3.16 13.72 17.65
C ASP A 477 2.60 13.20 18.97
N SER A 478 1.35 13.58 19.28
CA SER A 478 0.58 12.96 20.36
C SER A 478 -0.22 11.79 19.77
N VAL A 479 0.04 10.57 20.26
CA VAL A 479 -0.51 9.36 19.66
C VAL A 479 -1.58 8.75 20.56
N VAL A 480 -2.78 8.57 20.01
CA VAL A 480 -3.91 7.90 20.68
C VAL A 480 -4.16 6.54 20.03
N GLY A 481 -4.24 5.48 20.83
CA GLY A 481 -4.64 4.15 20.37
C GLY A 481 -6.13 3.91 20.60
N VAL A 482 -6.81 3.36 19.59
CA VAL A 482 -8.20 2.89 19.67
C VAL A 482 -8.22 1.41 19.30
N THR A 483 -8.54 0.57 20.28
CA THR A 483 -8.67 -0.88 20.10
C THR A 483 -10.12 -1.24 19.89
N LEU A 484 -10.36 -2.07 18.88
CA LEU A 484 -11.67 -2.56 18.50
C LEU A 484 -11.85 -4.01 18.97
N ASP A 485 -13.10 -4.48 18.94
CA ASP A 485 -13.48 -5.87 19.18
C ASP A 485 -13.07 -6.82 18.04
N ARG A 486 -12.50 -6.27 16.96
CA ARG A 486 -12.11 -6.97 15.72
C ARG A 486 -11.02 -6.21 14.97
N SER A 487 -10.40 -6.85 13.98
CA SER A 487 -9.38 -6.23 13.12
C SER A 487 -9.85 -4.92 12.48
N VAL A 488 -8.95 -3.94 12.37
CA VAL A 488 -9.18 -2.63 11.71
C VAL A 488 -9.41 -2.79 10.20
N GLN A 489 -8.88 -3.85 9.61
CA GLN A 489 -9.14 -4.22 8.23
C GLN A 489 -9.88 -5.55 8.16
N PRO A 490 -10.73 -5.76 7.16
CA PRO A 490 -11.25 -7.09 6.84
C PRO A 490 -10.09 -8.07 6.69
N ALA A 491 -10.17 -9.18 7.39
CA ALA A 491 -9.30 -10.30 7.09
C ALA A 491 -9.74 -10.94 5.77
N ASP A 492 -8.78 -11.29 4.91
CA ASP A 492 -9.05 -12.26 3.86
C ASP A 492 -9.28 -13.63 4.51
N ILE A 493 -10.53 -14.08 4.49
CA ILE A 493 -10.93 -15.37 5.06
C ILE A 493 -10.77 -16.53 4.07
N ALA A 494 -10.42 -16.25 2.81
CA ALA A 494 -10.03 -17.24 1.82
C ALA A 494 -8.56 -17.64 1.92
N ALA A 495 -7.69 -16.79 2.49
CA ALA A 495 -6.28 -17.09 2.72
C ALA A 495 -6.08 -18.45 3.41
N GLY A 496 -5.24 -19.30 2.81
CA GLY A 496 -4.90 -20.65 3.27
C GLY A 496 -6.02 -21.68 3.16
N LYS A 497 -7.17 -21.34 2.57
CA LYS A 497 -8.29 -22.27 2.42
C LYS A 497 -8.10 -23.24 1.26
N THR A 498 -8.92 -24.29 1.24
CA THR A 498 -8.91 -25.25 0.14
C THR A 498 -9.53 -24.61 -1.10
N ALA A 499 -8.76 -24.55 -2.18
CA ALA A 499 -9.22 -24.11 -3.49
C ALA A 499 -9.15 -25.24 -4.53
N SER A 500 -10.06 -25.17 -5.50
CA SER A 500 -10.17 -26.10 -6.63
C SER A 500 -10.58 -25.35 -7.88
N ALA A 501 -10.25 -25.85 -9.05
CA ALA A 501 -10.63 -25.29 -10.34
C ALA A 501 -11.05 -26.41 -11.29
N ASP A 502 -11.76 -26.08 -12.37
CA ASP A 502 -12.04 -27.05 -13.44
C ASP A 502 -10.80 -27.39 -14.27
N SER A 503 -9.90 -26.41 -14.43
CA SER A 503 -8.66 -26.52 -15.17
C SER A 503 -7.51 -25.83 -14.42
N GLN A 504 -6.28 -26.31 -14.59
CA GLN A 504 -5.08 -25.69 -14.04
C GLN A 504 -3.78 -26.04 -14.80
N GLU A 505 -2.94 -25.04 -15.04
CA GLU A 505 -1.62 -25.15 -15.70
C GLU A 505 -0.58 -25.79 -14.76
N THR A 506 -0.68 -27.11 -14.60
CA THR A 506 0.15 -27.89 -13.67
C THR A 506 1.64 -27.87 -14.04
N SER A 507 1.98 -27.78 -15.32
CA SER A 507 3.37 -27.75 -15.81
C SER A 507 4.18 -26.55 -15.32
N LYS A 508 3.52 -25.45 -14.93
CA LYS A 508 4.15 -24.26 -14.34
C LYS A 508 3.85 -24.09 -12.84
N GLY A 509 3.16 -25.04 -12.23
CA GLY A 509 2.78 -24.97 -10.81
C GLY A 509 1.68 -23.94 -10.50
N ASN A 510 0.92 -23.48 -11.51
CA ASN A 510 -0.14 -22.47 -11.37
C ASN A 510 -1.47 -23.11 -10.91
N LEU A 511 -1.42 -23.75 -9.74
CA LEU A 511 -2.51 -24.54 -9.17
C LEU A 511 -3.58 -23.66 -8.51
N ALA A 512 -4.80 -24.19 -8.33
CA ALA A 512 -5.90 -23.46 -7.68
C ALA A 512 -5.55 -22.88 -6.29
N ALA A 513 -4.75 -23.61 -5.51
CA ALA A 513 -4.29 -23.17 -4.18
C ALA A 513 -3.48 -21.87 -4.20
N LYS A 514 -2.86 -21.53 -5.34
CA LYS A 514 -2.04 -20.32 -5.49
C LYS A 514 -2.85 -19.03 -5.59
N ALA A 515 -4.16 -19.12 -5.83
CA ALA A 515 -5.02 -17.94 -5.77
C ALA A 515 -5.49 -17.60 -4.35
N VAL A 516 -5.16 -18.42 -3.34
CA VAL A 516 -5.58 -18.23 -1.95
C VAL A 516 -4.43 -18.44 -0.97
N ASP A 517 -3.18 -18.34 -1.43
CA ASP A 517 -1.99 -18.51 -0.58
C ASP A 517 -1.54 -17.20 0.10
N GLY A 518 -2.26 -16.09 -0.14
CA GLY A 518 -1.95 -14.78 0.41
C GLY A 518 -0.82 -14.04 -0.32
N GLU A 519 -0.36 -14.57 -1.46
CA GLU A 519 0.71 -13.99 -2.27
C GLU A 519 0.17 -13.46 -3.60
N THR A 520 0.70 -12.34 -4.06
CA THR A 520 0.38 -11.78 -5.39
C THR A 520 1.41 -12.13 -6.45
N SER A 521 2.54 -12.73 -6.05
CA SER A 521 3.59 -13.22 -6.96
C SER A 521 3.24 -14.56 -7.61
N THR A 522 2.49 -15.40 -6.89
CA THR A 522 1.94 -16.67 -7.38
C THR A 522 0.56 -16.44 -8.00
N ARG A 523 0.03 -17.48 -8.67
CA ARG A 523 -1.31 -17.43 -9.28
C ARG A 523 -1.87 -18.82 -9.58
N TRP A 524 -3.19 -18.92 -9.62
CA TRP A 524 -3.87 -19.95 -10.41
C TRP A 524 -3.94 -19.52 -11.88
N CYS A 525 -3.84 -20.47 -12.80
CA CYS A 525 -4.03 -20.25 -14.23
C CYS A 525 -4.68 -21.49 -14.85
N ALA A 526 -5.71 -21.33 -15.69
CA ALA A 526 -6.23 -22.42 -16.50
C ALA A 526 -5.18 -22.95 -17.48
N ASP A 527 -5.33 -24.20 -17.94
CA ASP A 527 -4.41 -24.86 -18.86
C ASP A 527 -4.59 -24.45 -20.34
N ASP A 528 -5.65 -23.70 -20.65
CA ASP A 528 -5.90 -23.11 -21.95
C ASP A 528 -6.55 -21.71 -21.87
N GLY A 529 -6.76 -21.09 -23.04
CA GLY A 529 -7.33 -19.74 -23.19
C GLY A 529 -8.82 -19.70 -23.48
N SER A 530 -9.54 -20.79 -23.28
CA SER A 530 -10.99 -20.83 -23.43
C SER A 530 -11.68 -20.08 -22.27
N THR A 531 -12.95 -19.71 -22.49
CA THR A 531 -13.78 -19.10 -21.46
C THR A 531 -14.63 -20.17 -20.78
N GLY A 532 -15.15 -19.86 -19.60
CA GLY A 532 -15.95 -20.78 -18.78
C GLY A 532 -15.18 -21.44 -17.65
N HIS A 533 -13.86 -21.28 -17.61
CA HIS A 533 -13.03 -21.74 -16.49
C HIS A 533 -13.41 -21.07 -15.18
N TRP A 534 -13.36 -21.83 -14.10
CA TRP A 534 -13.71 -21.37 -12.77
C TRP A 534 -12.69 -21.79 -11.71
N LEU A 535 -12.52 -20.89 -10.74
CA LEU A 535 -11.81 -21.13 -9.48
C LEU A 535 -12.83 -21.07 -8.34
N LYS A 536 -12.77 -22.02 -7.41
CA LYS A 536 -13.63 -22.10 -6.24
C LYS A 536 -12.82 -22.27 -4.97
N VAL A 537 -13.17 -21.53 -3.92
CA VAL A 537 -12.66 -21.70 -2.56
C VAL A 537 -13.74 -22.25 -1.63
N ASP A 538 -13.36 -23.18 -0.74
CA ASP A 538 -14.16 -23.64 0.40
C ASP A 538 -13.65 -22.96 1.68
N LEU A 539 -14.47 -22.06 2.26
CA LEU A 539 -14.16 -21.32 3.48
C LEU A 539 -14.16 -22.20 4.75
N GLY A 540 -14.64 -23.44 4.63
CA GLY A 540 -14.74 -24.46 5.69
C GLY A 540 -16.06 -24.41 6.48
N SER A 541 -16.71 -23.25 6.53
CA SER A 541 -18.02 -23.06 7.16
C SER A 541 -18.80 -21.95 6.45
N THR A 542 -20.14 -21.96 6.55
CA THR A 542 -20.97 -20.85 6.07
C THR A 542 -20.64 -19.59 6.85
N ARG A 543 -20.40 -18.48 6.13
CA ARG A 543 -20.10 -17.16 6.68
C ARG A 543 -20.94 -16.09 5.99
N SER A 544 -21.16 -14.99 6.71
CA SER A 544 -21.79 -13.79 6.18
C SER A 544 -20.74 -12.96 5.44
N LEU A 545 -20.66 -13.13 4.13
CA LEU A 545 -19.70 -12.44 3.27
C LEU A 545 -20.12 -11.00 3.00
N THR A 546 -19.14 -10.10 2.85
CA THR A 546 -19.33 -8.68 2.52
C THR A 546 -18.70 -8.28 1.18
N GLY A 547 -17.94 -9.17 0.56
CA GLY A 547 -17.35 -8.91 -0.73
C GLY A 547 -16.14 -9.78 -1.03
N THR A 548 -15.52 -9.50 -2.15
CA THR A 548 -14.29 -10.12 -2.64
C THR A 548 -13.37 -9.07 -3.22
N ARG A 549 -12.07 -9.39 -3.27
CA ARG A 549 -11.10 -8.68 -4.10
C ARG A 549 -10.31 -9.68 -4.92
N ILE A 550 -10.23 -9.43 -6.23
CA ILE A 550 -9.52 -10.28 -7.18
C ILE A 550 -8.35 -9.48 -7.72
N ALA A 551 -7.14 -10.05 -7.66
CA ALA A 551 -6.02 -9.60 -8.47
C ALA A 551 -5.87 -10.52 -9.68
N TRP A 552 -6.15 -10.00 -10.86
CA TRP A 552 -5.94 -10.70 -12.12
C TRP A 552 -4.45 -10.79 -12.46
N GLU A 553 -4.08 -11.77 -13.28
CA GLU A 553 -2.70 -11.89 -13.78
C GLU A 553 -2.22 -10.60 -14.45
N LEU A 554 -2.97 -10.15 -15.46
CA LEU A 554 -2.57 -9.07 -16.35
C LEU A 554 -3.24 -7.76 -15.95
N ASP A 555 -2.45 -6.68 -15.98
CA ASP A 555 -2.97 -5.32 -15.88
C ASP A 555 -3.61 -4.87 -17.20
N LYS A 556 -4.48 -3.86 -17.13
CA LYS A 556 -5.18 -3.24 -18.28
C LYS A 556 -5.87 -4.26 -19.21
N THR A 557 -6.33 -5.38 -18.65
CA THR A 557 -6.92 -6.50 -19.39
C THR A 557 -8.38 -6.69 -19.00
N ASN A 558 -9.27 -6.81 -20.00
CA ASN A 558 -10.71 -6.95 -19.77
C ASN A 558 -11.09 -8.40 -19.44
N TYR A 559 -10.94 -8.77 -18.17
CA TYR A 559 -11.53 -10.00 -17.64
C TYR A 559 -13.02 -9.78 -17.36
N ARG A 560 -13.88 -10.49 -18.10
CA ARG A 560 -15.31 -10.59 -17.83
C ARG A 560 -15.56 -11.85 -17.03
N TYR A 561 -16.30 -11.72 -15.93
CA TYR A 561 -16.46 -12.80 -14.97
C TYR A 561 -17.76 -12.67 -14.18
N LYS A 562 -18.11 -13.73 -13.47
CA LYS A 562 -19.14 -13.71 -12.44
C LYS A 562 -18.59 -14.31 -11.15
N ILE A 563 -19.12 -13.86 -10.03
CA ILE A 563 -18.85 -14.44 -8.71
C ILE A 563 -20.13 -15.08 -8.21
N GLU A 564 -20.03 -16.31 -7.73
CA GLU A 564 -21.15 -17.10 -7.25
C GLU A 564 -20.86 -17.63 -5.84
N GLY A 565 -21.89 -17.72 -5.01
CA GLY A 565 -21.81 -18.21 -3.63
C GLY A 565 -22.71 -19.41 -3.41
N SER A 566 -22.28 -20.34 -2.57
CA SER A 566 -23.04 -21.53 -2.22
C SER A 566 -22.82 -21.93 -0.76
N THR A 567 -23.84 -22.45 -0.10
CA THR A 567 -23.75 -23.04 1.25
C THR A 567 -23.52 -24.56 1.20
N ASP A 568 -23.86 -25.21 0.09
CA ASP A 568 -23.93 -26.68 -0.07
C ASP A 568 -23.03 -27.23 -1.20
N ASN A 569 -22.37 -26.35 -1.97
CA ASN A 569 -21.56 -26.65 -3.17
C ASN A 569 -22.36 -27.23 -4.36
N THR A 570 -23.69 -27.21 -4.31
CA THR A 570 -24.57 -27.69 -5.38
C THR A 570 -25.48 -26.59 -5.92
N THR A 571 -26.04 -25.78 -5.02
CA THR A 571 -26.90 -24.65 -5.35
C THR A 571 -26.07 -23.37 -5.35
N TRP A 572 -25.95 -22.75 -6.51
CA TRP A 572 -25.11 -21.56 -6.71
C TRP A 572 -25.96 -20.33 -6.96
N THR A 573 -25.65 -19.26 -6.24
CA THR A 573 -26.31 -17.97 -6.39
C THR A 573 -25.32 -16.94 -6.87
N MET A 574 -25.70 -16.19 -7.89
CA MET A 574 -24.89 -15.11 -8.43
C MET A 574 -24.73 -13.99 -7.38
N LEU A 575 -23.50 -13.64 -7.03
CA LEU A 575 -23.19 -12.56 -6.09
C LEU A 575 -22.78 -11.30 -6.83
N VAL A 576 -22.06 -11.47 -7.94
CA VAL A 576 -21.58 -10.39 -8.81
C VAL A 576 -21.72 -10.85 -10.26
N ASP A 577 -22.31 -10.00 -11.10
CA ASP A 577 -22.38 -10.20 -12.55
C ASP A 577 -21.54 -9.14 -13.27
N ASN A 578 -20.33 -9.52 -13.67
CA ASN A 578 -19.43 -8.71 -14.49
C ASN A 578 -19.24 -9.36 -15.88
N THR A 579 -20.23 -10.13 -16.35
CA THR A 579 -20.14 -10.81 -17.64
C THR A 579 -20.14 -9.85 -18.84
N ALA A 580 -20.59 -8.60 -18.63
CA ALA A 580 -20.60 -7.51 -19.60
C ALA A 580 -19.72 -6.31 -19.19
N THR A 581 -18.78 -6.48 -18.24
CA THR A 581 -17.95 -5.36 -17.77
C THR A 581 -17.00 -4.83 -18.84
N ALA A 582 -16.79 -3.51 -18.86
CA ALA A 582 -15.74 -2.84 -19.63
C ALA A 582 -14.48 -2.56 -18.79
N GLY A 583 -14.48 -2.95 -17.51
CA GLY A 583 -13.35 -2.72 -16.59
C GLY A 583 -12.09 -3.47 -17.02
N THR A 584 -10.94 -2.83 -16.82
CA THR A 584 -9.61 -3.38 -17.19
C THR A 584 -8.61 -3.34 -16.04
N GLY A 585 -9.01 -2.88 -14.86
CA GLY A 585 -8.12 -2.82 -13.70
C GLY A 585 -7.65 -4.21 -13.27
N GLN A 586 -6.35 -4.33 -12.96
CA GLN A 586 -5.76 -5.58 -12.48
C GLN A 586 -6.37 -6.05 -11.15
N VAL A 587 -6.64 -5.12 -10.24
CA VAL A 587 -7.27 -5.40 -8.95
C VAL A 587 -8.71 -4.91 -9.00
N GLN A 588 -9.66 -5.81 -8.77
CA GLN A 588 -11.08 -5.50 -8.79
C GLN A 588 -11.73 -5.99 -7.49
N ALA A 589 -12.35 -5.07 -6.77
CA ALA A 589 -13.12 -5.38 -5.58
C ALA A 589 -14.62 -5.33 -5.91
N ALA A 590 -15.39 -6.22 -5.30
CA ALA A 590 -16.83 -6.23 -5.39
C ALA A 590 -17.42 -6.38 -3.99
N ALA A 591 -18.33 -5.47 -3.63
CA ALA A 591 -19.09 -5.56 -2.39
C ALA A 591 -20.42 -6.27 -2.65
N PHE A 592 -20.80 -7.19 -1.76
CA PHE A 592 -22.08 -7.90 -1.80
C PHE A 592 -22.39 -8.44 -0.42
N ARG A 593 -23.63 -8.91 -0.17
CA ARG A 593 -23.95 -9.64 1.07
C ARG A 593 -24.55 -10.99 0.75
N ALA A 594 -23.92 -12.03 1.29
CA ALA A 594 -24.37 -13.40 1.09
C ALA A 594 -23.94 -14.31 2.23
N GLN A 595 -24.79 -15.28 2.55
CA GLN A 595 -24.37 -16.43 3.34
C GLN A 595 -23.77 -17.46 2.39
N ALA A 596 -22.47 -17.74 2.50
CA ALA A 596 -21.83 -18.73 1.67
C ALA A 596 -20.69 -19.43 2.42
N ARG A 597 -20.49 -20.71 2.09
CA ARG A 597 -19.30 -21.49 2.45
C ARG A 597 -18.34 -21.57 1.27
N TYR A 598 -18.89 -21.67 0.06
CA TYR A 598 -18.13 -21.78 -1.18
C TYR A 598 -18.29 -20.51 -1.98
N VAL A 599 -17.18 -19.98 -2.50
CA VAL A 599 -17.16 -18.84 -3.42
C VAL A 599 -16.49 -19.29 -4.71
N ARG A 600 -17.13 -19.06 -5.85
CA ARG A 600 -16.64 -19.42 -7.18
C ARG A 600 -16.56 -18.20 -8.08
N VAL A 601 -15.40 -17.99 -8.70
CA VAL A 601 -15.20 -17.03 -9.78
C VAL A 601 -15.18 -17.80 -11.09
N THR A 602 -16.03 -17.42 -12.04
CA THR A 602 -16.04 -17.99 -13.40
C THR A 602 -15.64 -16.90 -14.40
N VAL A 603 -14.60 -17.13 -15.19
CA VAL A 603 -14.17 -16.20 -16.24
C VAL A 603 -15.01 -16.47 -17.49
N THR A 604 -15.87 -15.53 -17.85
CA THR A 604 -16.85 -15.67 -18.93
C THR A 604 -16.40 -15.00 -20.24
N GLY A 605 -15.36 -14.17 -20.20
CA GLY A 605 -14.80 -13.52 -21.37
C GLY A 605 -13.43 -12.93 -21.09
N LEU A 606 -12.55 -12.96 -22.10
CA LEU A 606 -11.19 -12.44 -22.01
C LEU A 606 -10.66 -12.09 -23.42
N PRO A 607 -9.63 -11.22 -23.56
CA PRO A 607 -9.01 -10.92 -24.85
C PRO A 607 -8.16 -12.07 -25.39
N ALA A 608 -7.89 -12.07 -26.70
CA ALA A 608 -6.99 -13.06 -27.30
C ALA A 608 -5.59 -13.00 -26.65
N GLY A 609 -5.02 -14.17 -26.33
CA GLY A 609 -3.71 -14.29 -25.69
C GLY A 609 -3.71 -14.17 -24.17
N ALA A 610 -4.86 -13.89 -23.54
CA ALA A 610 -5.03 -13.97 -22.09
C ALA A 610 -5.64 -15.32 -21.69
N TRP A 611 -5.35 -15.78 -20.48
CA TRP A 611 -5.94 -16.98 -19.87
C TRP A 611 -6.69 -16.62 -18.59
N ALA A 612 -7.63 -17.47 -18.17
CA ALA A 612 -8.28 -17.32 -16.87
C ALA A 612 -7.21 -17.52 -15.78
N SER A 613 -6.78 -16.42 -15.16
CA SER A 613 -5.68 -16.45 -14.20
C SER A 613 -5.85 -15.42 -13.10
N ILE A 614 -5.78 -15.89 -11.86
CA ILE A 614 -6.03 -15.11 -10.64
C ILE A 614 -4.80 -15.24 -9.75
N ARG A 615 -4.15 -14.11 -9.48
CA ARG A 615 -3.03 -14.00 -8.53
C ARG A 615 -3.54 -14.19 -7.10
N THR A 616 -4.59 -13.47 -6.72
CA THR A 616 -5.27 -13.68 -5.44
C THR A 616 -6.78 -13.48 -5.56
N LEU A 617 -7.54 -14.32 -4.87
CA LEU A 617 -8.96 -14.21 -4.60
C LEU A 617 -9.13 -14.06 -3.08
N GLU A 618 -9.30 -12.81 -2.66
CA GLU A 618 -9.62 -12.51 -1.28
C GLU A 618 -11.13 -12.49 -1.09
N VAL A 619 -11.60 -13.06 0.01
CA VAL A 619 -13.01 -13.07 0.43
C VAL A 619 -13.10 -12.43 1.80
N TYR A 620 -14.10 -11.57 2.00
CA TYR A 620 -14.26 -10.84 3.25
C TYR A 620 -15.61 -11.11 3.89
N ASP A 621 -15.64 -11.15 5.22
CA ASP A 621 -16.86 -11.32 6.01
C ASP A 621 -17.25 -10.07 6.83
N ARG A 622 -16.43 -8.99 6.84
CA ARG A 622 -16.82 -7.60 7.20
C ARG A 622 -15.68 -6.57 7.21
N PRO A 623 -15.87 -5.40 6.58
CA PRO A 623 -15.41 -4.12 7.10
C PRO A 623 -16.60 -3.27 7.45
N PHE A 624 -16.51 -2.61 8.58
CA PHE A 624 -17.16 -1.35 8.92
C PHE A 624 -18.01 -0.71 7.80
N SER A 625 -19.29 -1.08 7.77
CA SER A 625 -20.33 -0.18 7.32
C SER A 625 -21.71 -0.68 7.75
N ALA A 626 -22.41 0.22 8.43
CA ALA A 626 -23.83 0.16 8.67
C ALA A 626 -24.63 0.53 7.40
N ASP A 627 -24.02 1.23 6.43
CA ASP A 627 -24.60 1.55 5.13
C ASP A 627 -24.32 0.44 4.11
N LEU A 628 -25.38 -0.12 3.56
CA LEU A 628 -25.31 -1.23 2.62
C LEU A 628 -25.06 -0.75 1.18
N GLY A 629 -25.15 0.55 0.87
CA GLY A 629 -25.11 1.03 -0.51
C GLY A 629 -26.45 0.81 -1.24
N THR A 630 -26.46 0.98 -2.56
CA THR A 630 -27.67 0.88 -3.39
C THR A 630 -27.81 -0.51 -3.99
N TYR A 631 -29.02 -1.06 -3.95
CA TYR A 631 -29.36 -2.39 -4.44
C TYR A 631 -30.53 -2.36 -5.41
N LYS A 632 -30.56 -3.36 -6.28
CA LYS A 632 -31.82 -3.89 -6.81
C LYS A 632 -32.19 -5.15 -6.03
N LEU A 633 -33.48 -5.36 -5.80
CA LEU A 633 -34.00 -6.55 -5.14
C LEU A 633 -34.70 -7.42 -6.18
N ILE A 634 -34.12 -8.58 -6.50
CA ILE A 634 -34.62 -9.48 -7.55
C ILE A 634 -35.44 -10.59 -6.91
N ASN A 635 -36.70 -10.74 -7.34
CA ASN A 635 -37.52 -11.86 -6.91
C ASN A 635 -37.02 -13.16 -7.54
N ARG A 636 -36.85 -14.20 -6.72
CA ARG A 636 -36.33 -15.50 -7.17
C ARG A 636 -37.22 -16.19 -8.20
N ASN A 637 -38.54 -16.09 -8.05
CA ASN A 637 -39.49 -16.80 -8.90
C ASN A 637 -39.57 -16.18 -10.31
N SER A 638 -39.63 -14.85 -10.39
CA SER A 638 -39.88 -14.15 -11.67
C SER A 638 -38.62 -13.58 -12.33
N THR A 639 -37.51 -13.48 -11.59
CA THR A 639 -36.28 -12.74 -11.96
C THR A 639 -36.46 -11.23 -12.17
N LYS A 640 -37.64 -10.69 -11.84
CA LYS A 640 -37.97 -9.26 -11.89
C LYS A 640 -37.58 -8.56 -10.60
N VAL A 641 -37.50 -7.22 -10.64
CA VAL A 641 -37.06 -6.41 -9.49
C VAL A 641 -38.23 -5.79 -8.73
N LEU A 642 -38.01 -5.50 -7.44
CA LEU A 642 -38.88 -4.66 -6.62
C LEU A 642 -38.91 -3.23 -7.15
N ASP A 643 -40.10 -2.77 -7.54
CA ASP A 643 -40.32 -1.52 -8.25
C ASP A 643 -41.47 -0.73 -7.59
N VAL A 644 -41.30 0.59 -7.47
CA VAL A 644 -42.39 1.50 -7.10
C VAL A 644 -43.23 1.81 -8.34
N ALA A 645 -44.50 1.40 -8.32
CA ALA A 645 -45.41 1.52 -9.46
C ALA A 645 -45.39 2.93 -10.07
N ASP A 646 -45.25 2.97 -11.40
CA ASP A 646 -45.25 4.19 -12.22
C ASP A 646 -44.17 5.21 -11.83
N ALA A 647 -43.10 4.75 -11.17
CA ALA A 647 -42.03 5.58 -10.60
C ALA A 647 -42.54 6.71 -9.70
N SER A 648 -43.69 6.49 -9.04
CA SER A 648 -44.35 7.47 -8.19
C SER A 648 -43.45 7.91 -7.03
N THR A 649 -43.57 9.17 -6.63
CA THR A 649 -42.92 9.72 -5.43
C THR A 649 -43.90 9.98 -4.30
N ALA A 650 -45.18 9.59 -4.45
CA ALA A 650 -46.21 9.79 -3.44
C ALA A 650 -46.13 8.75 -2.31
N ASP A 651 -46.54 9.15 -1.10
CA ASP A 651 -46.84 8.21 0.00
C ASP A 651 -47.99 7.29 -0.39
N GLY A 652 -47.91 6.03 0.01
CA GLY A 652 -48.92 5.02 -0.31
C GLY A 652 -48.81 4.44 -1.73
N ALA A 653 -47.83 4.86 -2.54
CA ALA A 653 -47.63 4.24 -3.85
C ALA A 653 -47.27 2.75 -3.68
N GLY A 654 -47.99 1.90 -4.40
CA GLY A 654 -47.88 0.44 -4.29
C GLY A 654 -46.58 -0.11 -4.90
N LEU A 655 -46.07 -1.16 -4.29
CA LEU A 655 -44.93 -1.92 -4.80
C LEU A 655 -45.40 -3.00 -5.76
N ILE A 656 -44.68 -3.14 -6.86
CA ILE A 656 -44.87 -4.16 -7.89
C ILE A 656 -43.55 -4.84 -8.19
N GLN A 657 -43.60 -5.93 -8.96
CA GLN A 657 -42.44 -6.42 -9.69
C GLN A 657 -42.44 -5.91 -11.14
N TRP A 658 -41.26 -5.63 -11.67
CA TRP A 658 -41.08 -5.19 -13.07
C TRP A 658 -39.72 -5.65 -13.62
N PRO A 659 -39.56 -5.84 -14.95
CA PRO A 659 -38.24 -6.07 -15.55
C PRO A 659 -37.23 -4.99 -15.15
N TRP A 660 -35.97 -5.37 -14.94
CA TRP A 660 -34.91 -4.41 -14.62
C TRP A 660 -34.66 -3.48 -15.80
N THR A 661 -34.85 -2.17 -15.59
CA THR A 661 -34.62 -1.11 -16.58
C THR A 661 -33.49 -0.17 -16.18
N GLY A 662 -32.99 -0.28 -14.94
CA GLY A 662 -32.02 0.67 -14.38
C GLY A 662 -32.65 1.93 -13.79
N GLY A 663 -33.98 2.08 -13.84
CA GLY A 663 -34.68 3.25 -13.30
C GLY A 663 -34.48 3.42 -11.78
N ALA A 664 -34.36 4.66 -11.31
CA ALA A 664 -34.13 4.95 -9.89
C ALA A 664 -35.26 4.47 -8.95
N ASN A 665 -36.46 4.23 -9.47
CA ASN A 665 -37.60 3.64 -8.74
C ASN A 665 -37.41 2.14 -8.45
N GLN A 666 -36.42 1.50 -9.08
CA GLN A 666 -36.04 0.09 -8.88
C GLN A 666 -34.80 -0.06 -7.98
N GLN A 667 -34.27 1.05 -7.46
CA GLN A 667 -33.04 1.10 -6.69
C GLN A 667 -33.33 1.45 -5.24
N TRP A 668 -32.66 0.78 -4.31
CA TRP A 668 -32.96 0.84 -2.88
C TRP A 668 -31.69 0.89 -2.03
N THR A 669 -31.61 1.83 -1.09
CA THR A 669 -30.57 1.85 -0.03
C THR A 669 -31.14 1.19 1.23
N LEU A 670 -30.35 0.35 1.90
CA LEU A 670 -30.77 -0.20 3.18
C LEU A 670 -30.16 0.61 4.32
N LEU A 671 -31.02 1.24 5.10
CA LEU A 671 -30.67 2.05 6.26
C LEU A 671 -30.80 1.18 7.51
N PRO A 672 -29.74 0.98 8.29
CA PRO A 672 -29.75 0.12 9.47
C PRO A 672 -30.54 0.75 10.61
N ASN A 673 -31.22 -0.09 11.39
CA ASN A 673 -31.84 0.24 12.66
C ASN A 673 -31.01 -0.31 13.83
N THR A 674 -31.20 0.27 15.02
CA THR A 674 -30.49 -0.12 16.25
C THR A 674 -30.81 -1.54 16.72
N ASP A 675 -31.92 -2.12 16.28
CA ASP A 675 -32.40 -3.46 16.62
C ASP A 675 -31.94 -4.56 15.64
N GLY A 676 -31.10 -4.21 14.65
CA GLY A 676 -30.63 -5.12 13.61
C GLY A 676 -31.59 -5.29 12.42
N SER A 677 -32.71 -4.56 12.37
CA SER A 677 -33.55 -4.44 11.19
C SER A 677 -33.09 -3.31 10.26
N PHE A 678 -33.76 -3.12 9.12
CA PHE A 678 -33.45 -2.11 8.12
C PHE A 678 -34.70 -1.33 7.67
N ARG A 679 -34.53 -0.07 7.28
CA ARG A 679 -35.47 0.65 6.41
C ARG A 679 -34.94 0.61 4.98
N LEU A 680 -35.77 0.24 4.01
CA LEU A 680 -35.38 0.19 2.60
C LEU A 680 -35.79 1.50 1.92
N ARG A 681 -34.86 2.42 1.67
CA ARG A 681 -35.12 3.71 1.04
C ARG A 681 -35.02 3.62 -0.48
N ASN A 682 -36.08 3.97 -1.19
CA ASN A 682 -36.08 4.08 -2.64
C ASN A 682 -35.26 5.29 -3.10
N ILE A 683 -34.41 5.12 -4.12
CA ILE A 683 -33.54 6.19 -4.62
C ILE A 683 -34.34 7.30 -5.32
N LYS A 684 -35.42 6.98 -6.05
CA LYS A 684 -36.20 7.99 -6.78
C LYS A 684 -36.98 8.90 -5.85
N SER A 685 -37.67 8.32 -4.87
CA SER A 685 -38.61 9.06 -4.01
C SER A 685 -38.01 9.53 -2.69
N GLY A 686 -36.91 8.92 -2.24
CA GLY A 686 -36.35 9.11 -0.90
C GLY A 686 -37.21 8.49 0.23
N LYS A 687 -38.32 7.83 -0.11
CA LYS A 687 -39.25 7.19 0.81
C LYS A 687 -38.84 5.75 1.09
N VAL A 688 -39.38 5.17 2.17
CA VAL A 688 -39.01 3.82 2.61
C VAL A 688 -40.13 2.81 2.35
N LEU A 689 -39.76 1.55 2.14
CA LEU A 689 -40.68 0.43 2.05
C LEU A 689 -41.48 0.31 3.36
N GLN A 690 -42.80 0.19 3.24
CA GLN A 690 -43.73 0.24 4.34
C GLN A 690 -44.78 -0.87 4.24
N SER A 691 -45.05 -1.51 5.37
CA SER A 691 -46.22 -2.37 5.55
C SER A 691 -47.41 -1.48 5.93
N PRO A 692 -48.43 -1.30 5.06
CA PRO A 692 -49.44 -0.26 5.28
C PRO A 692 -50.32 -0.51 6.50
N ASP A 693 -50.62 -1.77 6.79
CA ASP A 693 -51.47 -2.22 7.90
C ASP A 693 -51.07 -3.64 8.36
N SER A 694 -51.93 -4.31 9.14
CA SER A 694 -51.78 -5.72 9.53
C SER A 694 -52.74 -6.64 8.76
N THR A 695 -53.19 -6.23 7.56
CA THR A 695 -54.10 -7.00 6.72
C THR A 695 -53.30 -7.95 5.84
N GLN A 696 -53.55 -9.25 5.97
CA GLN A 696 -52.90 -10.26 5.13
C GLN A 696 -53.23 -10.02 3.65
N GLY A 697 -52.21 -9.97 2.81
CA GLY A 697 -52.36 -9.74 1.37
C GLY A 697 -52.48 -8.28 0.94
N ALA A 698 -52.38 -7.32 1.87
CA ALA A 698 -52.31 -5.92 1.50
C ALA A 698 -51.02 -5.61 0.72
N THR A 699 -51.13 -4.81 -0.34
CA THR A 699 -49.99 -4.33 -1.14
C THR A 699 -49.05 -3.51 -0.28
N LEU A 700 -47.75 -3.86 -0.29
CA LEU A 700 -46.73 -3.03 0.33
C LEU A 700 -46.69 -1.67 -0.38
N THR A 701 -46.40 -0.63 0.38
CA THR A 701 -46.32 0.73 -0.15
C THR A 701 -44.97 1.36 0.16
N GLN A 702 -44.67 2.50 -0.44
CA GLN A 702 -43.65 3.39 0.08
C GLN A 702 -44.28 4.48 0.97
N GLY A 703 -43.54 4.96 1.95
CA GLY A 703 -43.95 6.07 2.82
C GLY A 703 -42.79 6.94 3.28
N SER A 704 -43.09 8.16 3.71
CA SER A 704 -42.16 9.08 4.36
C SER A 704 -41.48 8.39 5.54
N ASP A 705 -40.16 8.52 5.66
CA ASP A 705 -39.34 7.85 6.68
C ASP A 705 -39.64 8.41 8.08
N ILE A 706 -40.45 7.69 8.84
CA ILE A 706 -40.88 8.04 10.22
C ILE A 706 -40.24 7.12 11.27
N GLY A 707 -39.51 6.09 10.84
CA GLY A 707 -38.65 5.29 11.73
C GLY A 707 -39.38 4.30 12.64
N ASP A 708 -40.66 4.00 12.39
CA ASP A 708 -41.45 3.07 13.20
C ASP A 708 -41.32 1.59 12.76
N ASP A 709 -41.98 0.69 13.48
CA ASP A 709 -41.94 -0.76 13.25
C ASP A 709 -42.63 -1.20 11.94
N THR A 710 -43.43 -0.32 11.33
CA THR A 710 -44.10 -0.55 10.04
C THR A 710 -43.12 -0.43 8.86
N GLN A 711 -42.03 0.29 9.08
CA GLN A 711 -40.95 0.53 8.11
C GLN A 711 -39.69 -0.27 8.42
N GLY A 712 -39.66 -1.02 9.53
CA GLY A 712 -38.59 -1.92 9.90
C GLY A 712 -38.69 -3.28 9.20
N TRP A 713 -37.61 -3.73 8.56
CA TRP A 713 -37.53 -4.98 7.82
C TRP A 713 -36.29 -5.76 8.22
N LYS A 714 -36.47 -7.00 8.70
CA LYS A 714 -35.39 -7.95 8.93
C LYS A 714 -35.08 -8.69 7.63
N LEU A 715 -33.82 -8.71 7.24
CA LEU A 715 -33.33 -9.58 6.17
C LEU A 715 -33.14 -10.99 6.73
N VAL A 716 -34.17 -11.82 6.65
CA VAL A 716 -34.10 -13.21 7.12
C VAL A 716 -33.57 -14.08 5.98
N PRO A 717 -32.42 -14.76 6.12
CA PRO A 717 -31.91 -15.65 5.08
C PRO A 717 -32.95 -16.69 4.66
N SER A 718 -33.12 -16.89 3.35
CA SER A 718 -33.93 -17.99 2.84
C SER A 718 -33.17 -19.32 2.97
N THR A 719 -33.87 -20.43 2.75
CA THR A 719 -33.27 -21.76 2.61
C THR A 719 -32.41 -21.87 1.36
N THR A 720 -32.56 -20.96 0.40
CA THR A 720 -31.71 -20.85 -0.79
C THR A 720 -30.68 -19.74 -0.61
N SER A 721 -29.39 -20.11 -0.74
CA SER A 721 -28.23 -19.20 -0.62
C SER A 721 -28.42 -17.90 -1.41
N GLY A 722 -27.98 -16.77 -0.88
CA GLY A 722 -28.04 -15.46 -1.55
C GLY A 722 -29.43 -14.83 -1.71
N TYR A 723 -30.49 -15.47 -1.22
CA TYR A 723 -31.83 -14.90 -1.13
C TYR A 723 -32.23 -14.61 0.32
N TYR A 724 -33.03 -13.57 0.50
CA TYR A 724 -33.54 -13.10 1.78
C TYR A 724 -35.05 -12.92 1.69
N ARG A 725 -35.74 -13.18 2.81
CA ARG A 725 -37.11 -12.74 3.02
C ARG A 725 -37.05 -11.39 3.73
N LEU A 726 -37.70 -10.40 3.16
CA LEU A 726 -37.88 -9.10 3.79
C LEU A 726 -39.00 -9.24 4.83
N VAL A 727 -38.68 -9.53 6.09
CA VAL A 727 -39.67 -9.76 7.15
C VAL A 727 -39.93 -8.47 7.92
N ASN A 728 -41.15 -7.96 7.88
CA ASN A 728 -41.53 -6.76 8.60
C ASN A 728 -41.44 -6.97 10.12
N VAL A 729 -40.91 -5.96 10.83
CA VAL A 729 -40.67 -6.03 12.28
C VAL A 729 -41.99 -6.08 13.06
N ARG A 730 -43.01 -5.32 12.64
CA ARG A 730 -44.32 -5.29 13.30
C ARG A 730 -45.10 -6.59 13.12
N THR A 731 -45.25 -7.07 11.89
CA THR A 731 -46.16 -8.18 11.58
C THR A 731 -45.49 -9.56 11.59
N GLY A 732 -44.16 -9.62 11.43
CA GLY A 732 -43.45 -10.88 11.20
C GLY A 732 -43.74 -11.52 9.84
N TRP A 733 -44.45 -10.82 8.95
CA TRP A 733 -44.76 -11.25 7.59
C TRP A 733 -43.75 -10.71 6.60
N CYS A 734 -43.65 -11.33 5.42
CA CYS A 734 -42.67 -10.95 4.41
C CYS A 734 -43.25 -10.31 3.16
N ALA A 735 -42.40 -9.59 2.43
CA ALA A 735 -42.69 -9.14 1.07
C ALA A 735 -42.84 -10.36 0.13
N ASP A 736 -44.00 -10.48 -0.49
CA ASP A 736 -44.44 -11.61 -1.30
C ASP A 736 -44.98 -11.11 -2.64
N VAL A 737 -44.57 -11.71 -3.75
CA VAL A 737 -45.22 -11.43 -5.05
C VAL A 737 -46.54 -12.17 -5.12
N ALA A 738 -47.64 -11.41 -5.20
CA ALA A 738 -49.00 -11.92 -5.07
C ALA A 738 -49.28 -13.12 -5.99
N GLY A 739 -49.75 -14.21 -5.40
CA GLY A 739 -50.08 -15.46 -6.11
C GLY A 739 -48.88 -16.16 -6.76
N GLY A 740 -47.65 -15.73 -6.47
CA GLY A 740 -46.46 -16.21 -7.17
C GLY A 740 -46.43 -15.85 -8.66
N SER A 741 -47.15 -14.79 -9.07
CA SER A 741 -47.20 -14.36 -10.47
C SER A 741 -45.80 -14.03 -11.00
N THR A 742 -45.59 -14.30 -12.29
CA THR A 742 -44.41 -13.85 -13.03
C THR A 742 -44.73 -12.67 -13.95
N ASP A 743 -45.96 -12.14 -13.90
CA ASP A 743 -46.41 -11.07 -14.79
C ASP A 743 -45.84 -9.71 -14.37
N ASP A 744 -45.73 -8.84 -15.36
CA ASP A 744 -45.43 -7.43 -15.16
C ASP A 744 -46.53 -6.76 -14.33
N ARG A 745 -46.15 -5.85 -13.41
CA ARG A 745 -47.05 -5.16 -12.46
C ARG A 745 -47.73 -6.04 -11.42
N ALA A 746 -47.36 -7.31 -11.26
CA ALA A 746 -47.86 -8.09 -10.14
C ALA A 746 -47.50 -7.40 -8.82
N ALA A 747 -48.49 -7.25 -7.94
CA ALA A 747 -48.32 -6.54 -6.68
C ALA A 747 -47.38 -7.29 -5.73
N VAL A 748 -46.56 -6.54 -5.00
CA VAL A 748 -45.81 -7.07 -3.86
C VAL A 748 -46.62 -6.78 -2.60
N ILE A 749 -47.03 -7.83 -1.91
CA ILE A 749 -47.94 -7.81 -0.77
C ILE A 749 -47.22 -8.23 0.52
N GLN A 750 -47.82 -7.96 1.69
CA GLN A 750 -47.42 -8.59 2.94
C GLN A 750 -48.11 -9.96 3.09
N TRP A 751 -47.33 -11.01 3.37
CA TRP A 751 -47.87 -12.36 3.55
C TRP A 751 -47.10 -13.14 4.63
N PRO A 752 -47.76 -14.02 5.41
CA PRO A 752 -47.07 -14.92 6.32
C PRO A 752 -45.94 -15.70 5.64
N VAL A 753 -44.84 -15.92 6.35
CA VAL A 753 -43.70 -16.66 5.83
C VAL A 753 -44.10 -18.09 5.52
N ALA A 754 -44.11 -18.45 4.24
CA ALA A 754 -44.49 -19.77 3.73
C ALA A 754 -43.34 -20.48 3.00
N GLY A 755 -42.25 -19.75 2.69
CA GLY A 755 -41.02 -20.32 2.12
C GLY A 755 -41.06 -20.55 0.61
N GLY A 756 -42.04 -19.97 -0.10
CA GLY A 756 -42.12 -20.03 -1.57
C GLY A 756 -41.09 -19.12 -2.26
N ALA A 757 -40.71 -19.46 -3.49
CA ALA A 757 -39.75 -18.67 -4.28
C ALA A 757 -40.22 -17.22 -4.55
N ASN A 758 -41.53 -16.97 -4.49
CA ASN A 758 -42.13 -15.64 -4.62
C ASN A 758 -41.91 -14.74 -3.38
N GLN A 759 -41.43 -15.28 -2.26
CA GLN A 759 -41.06 -14.56 -1.04
C GLN A 759 -39.55 -14.31 -0.92
N ASP A 760 -38.76 -14.87 -1.83
CA ASP A 760 -37.31 -14.85 -1.81
C ASP A 760 -36.78 -13.70 -2.70
N TRP A 761 -36.01 -12.80 -2.10
CA TRP A 761 -35.43 -11.63 -2.75
C TRP A 761 -33.90 -11.66 -2.69
N GLN A 762 -33.25 -11.55 -3.84
CA GLN A 762 -31.81 -11.40 -3.94
C GLN A 762 -31.47 -9.92 -3.92
N LEU A 763 -30.57 -9.52 -3.02
CA LEU A 763 -30.04 -8.17 -2.98
C LEU A 763 -28.78 -8.12 -3.85
N VAL A 764 -28.85 -7.43 -4.99
CA VAL A 764 -27.72 -7.25 -5.89
C VAL A 764 -27.28 -5.79 -5.81
N ALA A 765 -26.03 -5.55 -5.38
CA ALA A 765 -25.45 -4.22 -5.32
C ALA A 765 -25.36 -3.59 -6.72
N LEU A 766 -25.55 -2.28 -6.81
CA LEU A 766 -25.52 -1.49 -8.05
C LEU A 766 -24.25 -0.65 -8.19
#